data_AF-A0A3N5TMS2-F1
#
_entry.id   AF-A0A3N5TMS2-F1
#
_cell.length_a   1.000
_cell.length_b   1.000
_cell.length_c   1.000
_cell.angle_alpha   90.00
_cell.angle_beta   90.00
_cell.angle_gamma   90.00
#
_symmetry.space_group_name_H-M   'P 1'
#
loop_
_entity.id
_entity.type
_entity.pdbx_description
1 polymer ?
#
loop_
_entity_poly.entity_id
_entity_poly.type
_entity_poly.pdbx_seq_one_letter_code
_entity_poly.pdbx_strand_id
1 'polypeptide(L)'
;MLPSVTQMAHRTGSRAIFDFSLMGVDTICSFLRNADPAGQVRDIKISSSALMNPSLGQLLKETAVQNIWVEWHPRFFREDPAVFLQSSRELSEDYRCFPIIGDMNLLAAILTDRSGIGRIVLKGCEASGFVSGETTLALYSAAKEMLRNSLKSRDILIWGSISTPEAAAALLSTGAKGIVFESLHWLTDLVAVDDRQRRRLSNLRLDFTDLVGLDLQVPCRLFNKGNSLAFKEIKSFESSLCGAEVTEESRRSFAGRVSAGAVHPLESHFTPDEVIPMGEETTFAACFAERFGMGTEEAVKSFMDEIRSLCRLAEVKKDFFLDSPTAGEMGTKYPFIQGAMTWITDVPEFASRISEAGGLPTIALGLMDAETLDRRLGRLPEIMRGRPYAVNIVSLAENPFRETHLAWIKKHKPRFVVIAGGDLSPLRELMECGMEVIYIAPDESLLELALEAGVRYVICEGYEAGGHVGRHSTLTLAQRVLDLKRRKTALFQNCRIILAGGIFNRETAFIAAMLGADAIQMGTAYLATREIVETGALTALYQRMILESPPGGTLVSGRETGLRVRSLRTPRAAAVLSLEREFATGHQEEHSFRTRIEEMTAGSLFAAVRGMDRPGGAPLDEKACLERGQFMSGACAGLISTVLELPSFHRELAAGPLLLHQPFEEPIKRMSEPTLGASHPKKMPSHRIA
;
A
#
# COMPACT_ATOMS: atom_id res chain seq x y z
N MET A 1 1.65 19.60 -36.37
CA MET A 1 2.52 19.81 -35.19
C MET A 1 1.79 19.27 -33.98
N LEU A 2 2.49 18.55 -33.10
CA LEU A 2 1.96 18.20 -31.79
C LEU A 2 1.71 19.48 -30.97
N PRO A 3 0.64 19.56 -30.17
CA PRO A 3 0.40 20.70 -29.30
C PRO A 3 1.50 20.82 -28.23
N SER A 4 1.73 22.01 -27.72
CA SER A 4 2.58 22.19 -26.53
C SER A 4 1.97 21.46 -25.31
N VAL A 5 2.78 21.20 -24.28
CA VAL A 5 2.31 20.60 -23.02
C VAL A 5 1.17 21.43 -22.39
N THR A 6 1.27 22.76 -22.44
CA THR A 6 0.23 23.69 -21.95
C THR A 6 -1.07 23.60 -22.76
N GLN A 7 -0.96 23.55 -24.09
CA GLN A 7 -2.11 23.35 -24.98
C GLN A 7 -2.75 21.98 -24.75
N MET A 8 -1.95 20.93 -24.54
CA MET A 8 -2.44 19.60 -24.24
C MET A 8 -3.24 19.58 -22.93
N ALA A 9 -2.69 20.15 -21.85
CA ALA A 9 -3.37 20.25 -20.56
C ALA A 9 -4.72 20.98 -20.68
N HIS A 10 -4.77 22.09 -21.43
CA HIS A 10 -6.02 22.80 -21.69
C HIS A 10 -7.04 21.93 -22.44
N ARG A 11 -6.60 21.20 -23.48
CA ARG A 11 -7.49 20.34 -24.29
C ARG A 11 -8.05 19.16 -23.50
N THR A 12 -7.28 18.57 -22.59
CA THR A 12 -7.69 17.45 -21.75
C THR A 12 -8.47 17.90 -20.52
N GLY A 13 -8.43 19.18 -20.17
CA GLY A 13 -8.99 19.70 -18.91
C GLY A 13 -8.16 19.29 -17.69
N SER A 14 -6.88 18.96 -17.89
CA SER A 14 -5.92 18.68 -16.82
C SER A 14 -5.05 19.90 -16.52
N ARG A 15 -4.13 19.75 -15.56
CA ARG A 15 -3.07 20.72 -15.29
C ARG A 15 -1.72 20.09 -15.58
N ALA A 16 -0.80 20.87 -16.12
CA ALA A 16 0.59 20.48 -16.28
C ALA A 16 1.43 21.15 -15.19
N ILE A 17 2.20 20.35 -14.45
CA ILE A 17 3.16 20.83 -13.45
C ILE A 17 4.54 20.78 -14.09
N PHE A 18 5.21 21.92 -14.19
CA PHE A 18 6.54 22.01 -14.78
C PHE A 18 7.59 21.82 -13.68
N ASP A 19 8.39 20.76 -13.76
CA ASP A 19 9.40 20.45 -12.75
C ASP A 19 10.70 21.21 -13.01
N PHE A 20 10.98 22.17 -12.13
CA PHE A 20 12.19 22.98 -12.11
C PHE A 20 13.05 22.67 -10.87
N SER A 21 12.84 21.55 -10.18
CA SER A 21 13.57 21.23 -8.93
C SER A 21 15.09 21.11 -9.11
N LEU A 22 15.59 20.97 -10.34
CA LEU A 22 17.02 20.93 -10.65
C LEU A 22 17.61 22.29 -11.09
N MET A 23 16.79 23.35 -11.15
CA MET A 23 17.21 24.66 -11.66
C MET A 23 17.31 25.70 -10.54
N GLY A 24 18.28 26.61 -10.67
CA GLY A 24 18.38 27.79 -9.81
C GLY A 24 17.32 28.84 -10.17
N VAL A 25 16.96 29.69 -9.20
CA VAL A 25 15.86 30.67 -9.32
C VAL A 25 16.02 31.59 -10.55
N ASP A 26 17.22 32.07 -10.84
CA ASP A 26 17.48 32.93 -12.00
C ASP A 26 17.19 32.22 -13.32
N THR A 27 17.58 30.94 -13.42
CA THR A 27 17.35 30.12 -14.62
C THR A 27 15.87 29.82 -14.80
N ILE A 28 15.14 29.56 -13.72
CA ILE A 28 13.67 29.38 -13.74
C ILE A 28 13.01 30.64 -14.30
N CYS A 29 13.35 31.81 -13.78
CA CYS A 29 12.72 33.07 -14.19
C CYS A 29 13.10 33.45 -15.62
N SER A 30 14.35 33.19 -16.02
CA SER A 30 14.79 33.36 -17.41
C SER A 30 14.00 32.47 -18.36
N PHE A 31 13.78 31.19 -18.01
CA PHE A 31 12.96 30.28 -18.79
C PHE A 31 11.52 30.77 -18.89
N LEU A 32 10.88 31.11 -17.76
CA LEU A 32 9.48 31.57 -17.75
C LEU A 32 9.26 32.83 -18.58
N ARG A 33 10.21 33.79 -18.58
CA ARG A 33 10.11 35.00 -19.41
C ARG A 33 10.30 34.73 -20.90
N ASN A 34 11.25 33.87 -21.25
CA ASN A 34 11.69 33.70 -22.64
C ASN A 34 10.93 32.59 -23.37
N ALA A 35 10.65 31.48 -22.68
CA ALA A 35 10.04 30.28 -23.25
C ALA A 35 8.50 30.23 -23.07
N ASP A 36 7.94 31.08 -22.20
CA ASP A 36 6.49 31.22 -22.00
C ASP A 36 6.01 32.69 -22.12
N PRO A 37 6.25 33.36 -23.27
CA PRO A 37 5.82 34.75 -23.45
C PRO A 37 4.29 34.91 -23.43
N ALA A 38 3.53 33.81 -23.60
CA ALA A 38 2.07 33.80 -23.53
C ALA A 38 1.52 33.59 -22.10
N GLY A 39 2.38 33.36 -21.10
CA GLY A 39 1.97 33.19 -19.71
C GLY A 39 1.06 31.98 -19.45
N GLN A 40 1.37 30.85 -20.08
CA GLN A 40 0.61 29.62 -19.99
C GLN A 40 1.07 28.68 -18.87
N VAL A 41 2.29 28.84 -18.35
CA VAL A 41 2.83 28.07 -17.22
C VAL A 41 2.26 28.63 -15.91
N ARG A 42 1.32 27.88 -15.32
CA ARG A 42 0.65 28.27 -14.06
C ARG A 42 1.14 27.49 -12.84
N ASP A 43 1.63 26.29 -13.04
CA ASP A 43 2.02 25.35 -11.98
C ASP A 43 3.49 24.97 -12.16
N ILE A 44 4.32 25.33 -11.17
CA ILE A 44 5.74 24.99 -11.15
C ILE A 44 6.08 24.16 -9.92
N LYS A 45 6.92 23.15 -10.09
CA LYS A 45 7.56 22.45 -8.97
C LYS A 45 8.99 22.97 -8.82
N ILE A 46 9.38 23.33 -7.62
CA ILE A 46 10.71 23.89 -7.32
C ILE A 46 11.37 23.14 -6.17
N SER A 47 12.68 23.32 -6.00
CA SER A 47 13.40 22.78 -4.86
C SER A 47 13.11 23.58 -3.58
N SER A 48 13.38 22.96 -2.43
CA SER A 48 13.38 23.67 -1.14
C SER A 48 14.35 24.85 -1.14
N SER A 49 15.53 24.71 -1.76
CA SER A 49 16.52 25.78 -1.86
C SER A 49 16.03 26.96 -2.70
N ALA A 50 15.28 26.71 -3.77
CA ALA A 50 14.64 27.75 -4.55
C ALA A 50 13.56 28.48 -3.74
N LEU A 51 12.76 27.74 -2.95
CA LEU A 51 11.74 28.34 -2.07
C LEU A 51 12.35 29.31 -1.04
N MET A 52 13.52 28.95 -0.50
CA MET A 52 14.21 29.76 0.50
C MET A 52 14.98 30.96 -0.08
N ASN A 53 14.97 31.14 -1.40
CA ASN A 53 15.58 32.33 -1.99
C ASN A 53 14.65 33.55 -1.80
N PRO A 54 15.09 34.61 -1.11
CA PRO A 54 14.25 35.78 -0.82
C PRO A 54 13.80 36.53 -2.08
N SER A 55 14.50 36.36 -3.21
CA SER A 55 14.15 37.01 -4.47
C SER A 55 13.07 36.26 -5.26
N LEU A 56 12.74 35.02 -4.88
CA LEU A 56 11.79 34.18 -5.64
C LEU A 56 10.44 34.87 -5.82
N GLY A 57 9.85 35.38 -4.74
CA GLY A 57 8.53 36.01 -4.77
C GLY A 57 8.49 37.23 -5.69
N GLN A 58 9.53 38.06 -5.66
CA GLN A 58 9.65 39.24 -6.52
C GLN A 58 9.81 38.83 -8.00
N LEU A 59 10.68 37.86 -8.28
CA LEU A 59 10.94 37.43 -9.65
C LEU A 59 9.74 36.74 -10.30
N LEU A 60 8.92 36.04 -9.51
CA LEU A 60 7.70 35.39 -9.99
C LEU A 60 6.58 36.38 -10.32
N LYS A 61 6.57 37.61 -9.75
CA LYS A 61 5.54 38.63 -10.03
C LYS A 61 5.50 39.06 -11.50
N GLU A 62 6.59 38.88 -12.22
CA GLU A 62 6.71 39.16 -13.65
C GLU A 62 6.27 37.98 -14.53
N THR A 63 5.76 36.90 -13.93
CA THR A 63 5.38 35.66 -14.62
C THR A 63 3.90 35.36 -14.46
N ALA A 64 3.41 34.34 -15.17
CA ALA A 64 2.03 33.88 -15.05
C ALA A 64 1.80 32.82 -13.96
N VAL A 65 2.84 32.46 -13.20
CA VAL A 65 2.81 31.40 -12.18
C VAL A 65 1.79 31.74 -11.10
N GLN A 66 1.00 30.73 -10.70
CA GLN A 66 -0.01 30.85 -9.63
C GLN A 66 0.16 29.79 -8.56
N ASN A 67 0.67 28.62 -8.92
CA ASN A 67 0.75 27.45 -8.06
C ASN A 67 2.21 27.01 -7.94
N ILE A 68 2.70 26.91 -6.70
CA ILE A 68 4.07 26.53 -6.39
C ILE A 68 4.02 25.20 -5.63
N TRP A 69 4.60 24.18 -6.23
CA TRP A 69 4.73 22.84 -5.69
C TRP A 69 6.14 22.67 -5.15
N VAL A 70 6.28 22.13 -3.95
CA VAL A 70 7.60 21.97 -3.34
C VAL A 70 7.64 20.64 -2.60
N GLU A 71 8.69 19.88 -2.85
CA GLU A 71 8.94 18.66 -2.07
C GLU A 71 9.43 19.02 -0.67
N TRP A 72 8.61 18.66 0.31
CA TRP A 72 8.79 18.97 1.71
C TRP A 72 9.28 17.74 2.45
N HIS A 73 10.59 17.73 2.69
CA HIS A 73 11.22 16.74 3.54
C HIS A 73 12.08 17.46 4.57
N PRO A 74 11.85 17.28 5.89
CA PRO A 74 12.57 17.99 6.96
C PRO A 74 14.10 17.99 6.79
N ARG A 75 14.62 16.95 6.13
CA ARG A 75 16.05 16.71 5.94
C ARG A 75 16.65 17.39 4.71
N PHE A 76 15.86 18.04 3.86
CA PHE A 76 16.35 18.93 2.80
C PHE A 76 16.55 20.36 3.25
N PHE A 77 16.23 20.67 4.50
CA PHE A 77 16.38 22.01 5.08
C PHE A 77 17.63 22.07 5.95
N ARG A 78 18.35 23.19 5.88
CA ARG A 78 19.41 23.52 6.85
C ARG A 78 18.86 24.27 8.07
N GLU A 79 17.70 24.91 7.89
CA GLU A 79 17.03 25.75 8.88
C GLU A 79 15.90 24.99 9.58
N ASP A 80 15.43 25.54 10.69
CA ASP A 80 14.29 25.00 11.45
C ASP A 80 13.03 24.91 10.54
N PRO A 81 12.26 23.80 10.58
CA PRO A 81 11.00 23.67 9.85
C PRO A 81 10.05 24.88 10.00
N ALA A 82 10.08 25.58 11.14
CA ALA A 82 9.31 26.80 11.36
C ALA A 82 9.68 27.94 10.40
N VAL A 83 10.96 28.09 10.04
CA VAL A 83 11.44 29.09 9.08
C VAL A 83 10.87 28.80 7.70
N PHE A 84 10.88 27.53 7.31
CA PHE A 84 10.35 27.11 6.02
C PHE A 84 8.82 27.24 5.95
N LEU A 85 8.11 26.91 7.04
CA LEU A 85 6.68 27.19 7.18
C LEU A 85 6.41 28.69 7.05
N GLN A 86 7.26 29.55 7.61
CA GLN A 86 7.14 31.00 7.49
C GLN A 86 7.33 31.48 6.05
N SER A 87 8.40 31.05 5.35
CA SER A 87 8.61 31.37 3.93
C SER A 87 7.44 30.91 3.05
N SER A 88 6.90 29.72 3.33
CA SER A 88 5.72 29.22 2.62
C SER A 88 4.47 30.05 2.88
N ARG A 89 4.32 30.64 4.08
CA ARG A 89 3.20 31.54 4.40
C ARG A 89 3.32 32.85 3.65
N GLU A 90 4.51 33.45 3.64
CA GLU A 90 4.77 34.70 2.92
C GLU A 90 4.47 34.54 1.42
N LEU A 91 4.92 33.44 0.82
CA LEU A 91 4.57 33.13 -0.57
C LEU A 91 3.08 32.81 -0.77
N SER A 92 2.40 32.30 0.27
CA SER A 92 0.97 31.97 0.16
C SER A 92 0.05 33.20 0.10
N GLU A 93 0.56 34.40 0.36
CA GLU A 93 -0.17 35.66 0.17
C GLU A 93 -0.43 35.95 -1.31
N ASP A 94 0.58 35.69 -2.16
CA ASP A 94 0.54 35.97 -3.59
C ASP A 94 0.29 34.70 -4.44
N TYR A 95 0.62 33.51 -3.93
CA TYR A 95 0.60 32.23 -4.66
C TYR A 95 -0.12 31.12 -3.90
N ARG A 96 -0.52 30.05 -4.60
CA ARG A 96 -1.02 28.82 -3.97
C ARG A 96 0.12 27.84 -3.77
N CYS A 97 0.45 27.55 -2.51
CA CYS A 97 1.50 26.60 -2.16
C CYS A 97 0.96 25.18 -2.00
N PHE A 98 1.66 24.21 -2.59
CA PHE A 98 1.35 22.78 -2.56
C PHE A 98 2.55 22.02 -1.96
N PRO A 99 2.59 21.85 -0.63
CA PRO A 99 3.64 21.08 0.02
C PRO A 99 3.46 19.59 -0.28
N ILE A 100 4.47 18.98 -0.90
CA ILE A 100 4.51 17.54 -1.18
C ILE A 100 5.22 16.84 -0.03
N ILE A 101 4.47 16.11 0.79
CA ILE A 101 4.89 15.61 2.10
C ILE A 101 4.88 14.08 2.09
N GLY A 102 6.03 13.50 2.44
CA GLY A 102 6.15 12.07 2.79
C GLY A 102 6.40 11.82 4.28
N ASP A 103 6.82 12.83 5.04
CA ASP A 103 7.16 12.67 6.46
C ASP A 103 5.90 12.79 7.36
N MET A 104 5.64 11.76 8.18
CA MET A 104 4.45 11.68 9.03
C MET A 104 4.46 12.74 10.15
N ASN A 105 5.64 13.06 10.70
CA ASN A 105 5.75 14.06 11.77
C ASN A 105 5.48 15.46 11.21
N LEU A 106 6.02 15.78 10.04
CA LEU A 106 5.77 17.02 9.33
C LEU A 106 4.30 17.13 8.92
N LEU A 107 3.69 16.04 8.44
CA LEU A 107 2.26 15.98 8.16
C LEU A 107 1.44 16.34 9.42
N ALA A 108 1.72 15.69 10.55
CA ALA A 108 1.06 15.99 11.82
C ALA A 108 1.26 17.45 12.26
N ALA A 109 2.48 17.98 12.11
CA ALA A 109 2.79 19.38 12.42
C ALA A 109 1.99 20.36 11.55
N ILE A 110 1.88 20.12 10.23
CA ILE A 110 1.13 20.98 9.30
C ILE A 110 -0.38 20.92 9.54
N LEU A 111 -0.90 19.72 9.84
CA LEU A 111 -2.32 19.54 10.11
C LEU A 111 -2.76 20.25 11.40
N THR A 112 -1.89 20.26 12.42
CA THR A 112 -2.14 20.95 13.70
C THR A 112 -1.85 22.46 13.64
N ASP A 113 -0.98 22.91 12.74
CA ASP A 113 -0.61 24.31 12.60
C ASP A 113 -1.79 25.16 12.06
N ARG A 114 -2.12 26.25 12.76
CA ARG A 114 -3.29 27.11 12.44
C ARG A 114 -3.08 28.01 11.22
N SER A 115 -1.89 27.98 10.61
CA SER A 115 -1.28 29.05 9.83
C SER A 115 -1.70 29.27 8.37
N GLY A 116 -2.64 28.50 7.81
CA GLY A 116 -3.31 28.87 6.55
C GLY A 116 -2.91 28.11 5.28
N ILE A 117 -1.98 27.15 5.30
CA ILE A 117 -1.72 26.29 4.12
C ILE A 117 -2.92 25.36 3.87
N GLY A 118 -3.88 25.78 3.06
CA GLY A 118 -5.14 25.07 2.87
C GLY A 118 -5.03 23.72 2.17
N ARG A 119 -3.86 23.36 1.62
CA ARG A 119 -3.65 22.19 0.78
C ARG A 119 -2.42 21.40 1.19
N ILE A 120 -2.50 20.09 1.12
CA ILE A 120 -1.37 19.19 1.30
C ILE A 120 -1.35 18.16 0.18
N VAL A 121 -0.16 17.76 -0.23
CA VAL A 121 0.02 16.73 -1.25
C VAL A 121 0.75 15.57 -0.60
N LEU A 122 0.12 14.40 -0.55
CA LEU A 122 0.69 13.21 0.08
C LEU A 122 1.51 12.44 -0.94
N LYS A 123 2.74 12.07 -0.56
CA LYS A 123 3.66 11.28 -1.39
C LYS A 123 4.05 10.00 -0.66
N GLY A 124 3.35 8.92 -0.98
CA GLY A 124 3.59 7.59 -0.40
C GLY A 124 4.86 6.94 -0.91
N CYS A 125 5.26 5.84 -0.27
CA CYS A 125 6.48 5.12 -0.60
C CYS A 125 6.49 4.49 -2.00
N GLU A 126 5.37 4.47 -2.73
CA GLU A 126 5.28 3.94 -4.09
C GLU A 126 5.70 4.95 -5.18
N ALA A 127 5.73 6.24 -4.86
CA ALA A 127 6.09 7.33 -5.76
C ALA A 127 7.60 7.38 -6.07
N SER A 128 8.00 8.28 -6.98
CA SER A 128 9.40 8.38 -7.42
C SER A 128 10.28 9.22 -6.48
N GLY A 129 11.54 8.81 -6.29
CA GLY A 129 12.55 9.59 -5.56
C GLY A 129 12.31 9.59 -4.05
N PHE A 130 12.54 10.72 -3.37
CA PHE A 130 12.33 10.77 -1.92
C PHE A 130 10.85 10.75 -1.59
N VAL A 131 10.49 9.88 -0.65
CA VAL A 131 9.12 9.45 -0.40
C VAL A 131 8.87 9.28 1.09
N SER A 132 7.67 8.87 1.46
CA SER A 132 7.38 8.40 2.82
C SER A 132 7.96 7.02 3.11
N GLY A 133 8.11 6.70 4.39
CA GLY A 133 8.27 5.31 4.85
C GLY A 133 6.97 4.51 4.84
N GLU A 134 5.82 5.19 4.71
CA GLU A 134 4.49 4.58 4.65
C GLU A 134 3.90 4.67 3.24
N THR A 135 2.90 3.82 2.97
CA THR A 135 2.23 3.75 1.67
C THR A 135 1.24 4.90 1.49
N THR A 136 0.83 5.13 0.24
CA THR A 136 -0.14 6.18 -0.11
C THR A 136 -1.45 6.05 0.67
N LEU A 137 -1.99 4.83 0.80
CA LEU A 137 -3.23 4.58 1.56
C LEU A 137 -3.04 4.76 3.08
N ALA A 138 -1.89 4.39 3.62
CA ALA A 138 -1.58 4.58 5.04
C ALA A 138 -1.46 6.08 5.38
N LEU A 139 -0.75 6.85 4.56
CA LEU A 139 -0.66 8.31 4.72
C LEU A 139 -2.02 9.00 4.57
N TYR A 140 -2.80 8.61 3.56
CA TYR A 140 -4.12 9.18 3.34
C TYR A 140 -5.05 8.93 4.53
N SER A 141 -5.08 7.69 5.02
CA SER A 141 -5.85 7.31 6.21
C SER A 141 -5.38 8.07 7.45
N ALA A 142 -4.06 8.22 7.64
CA ALA A 142 -3.51 8.99 8.74
C ALA A 142 -3.93 10.47 8.70
N ALA A 143 -3.81 11.12 7.53
CA ALA A 143 -4.23 12.51 7.34
C ALA A 143 -5.73 12.69 7.63
N LYS A 144 -6.56 11.76 7.16
CA LYS A 144 -8.01 11.75 7.37
C LYS A 144 -8.39 11.57 8.83
N GLU A 145 -7.76 10.64 9.55
CA GLU A 145 -8.01 10.43 10.98
C GLU A 145 -7.53 11.64 11.81
N MET A 146 -6.36 12.21 11.51
CA MET A 146 -5.87 13.43 12.16
C MET A 146 -6.82 14.64 11.94
N LEU A 147 -7.48 14.70 10.78
CA LEU A 147 -8.43 15.75 10.44
C LEU A 147 -9.86 15.50 10.92
N ARG A 148 -10.21 14.30 11.37
CA ARG A 148 -11.60 13.94 11.75
C ARG A 148 -12.19 14.87 12.80
N ASN A 149 -11.37 15.38 13.73
CA ASN A 149 -11.76 16.32 14.78
C ASN A 149 -11.32 17.77 14.50
N SER A 150 -10.77 18.05 13.32
CA SER A 150 -10.32 19.39 12.94
C SER A 150 -11.50 20.25 12.49
N LEU A 151 -11.58 21.48 13.00
CA LEU A 151 -12.55 22.48 12.54
C LEU A 151 -12.20 23.07 11.16
N LYS A 152 -10.98 22.86 10.66
CA LYS A 152 -10.52 23.37 9.36
C LYS A 152 -10.43 22.22 8.36
N SER A 153 -11.14 22.35 7.25
CA SER A 153 -10.95 21.50 6.08
C SER A 153 -9.60 21.78 5.42
N ARG A 154 -8.88 20.73 5.04
CA ARG A 154 -7.69 20.81 4.18
C ARG A 154 -7.97 20.07 2.88
N ASP A 155 -7.55 20.63 1.76
CA ASP A 155 -7.55 19.92 0.48
C ASP A 155 -6.39 18.92 0.50
N ILE A 156 -6.70 17.63 0.39
CA ILE A 156 -5.68 16.57 0.28
C ILE A 156 -5.54 16.19 -1.19
N LEU A 157 -4.33 16.29 -1.74
CA LEU A 157 -3.98 15.79 -3.05
C LEU A 157 -3.03 14.60 -2.90
N ILE A 158 -2.94 13.78 -3.94
CA ILE A 158 -2.08 12.58 -3.97
C ILE A 158 -1.06 12.74 -5.09
N TRP A 159 0.21 12.48 -4.79
CA TRP A 159 1.33 12.54 -5.73
C TRP A 159 1.84 11.15 -6.09
N GLY A 160 1.75 10.80 -7.38
CA GLY A 160 2.18 9.52 -7.92
C GLY A 160 1.31 8.34 -7.45
N SER A 161 1.81 7.12 -7.66
CA SER A 161 1.27 5.85 -7.14
C SER A 161 -0.10 5.41 -7.71
N ILE A 162 -0.76 6.25 -8.50
CA ILE A 162 -2.12 6.02 -9.02
C ILE A 162 -2.04 5.77 -10.51
N SER A 163 -2.19 4.51 -10.87
CA SER A 163 -2.04 3.94 -12.20
C SER A 163 -3.35 3.56 -12.89
N THR A 164 -4.46 3.43 -12.14
CA THR A 164 -5.75 3.02 -12.70
C THR A 164 -6.90 3.97 -12.33
N PRO A 165 -7.96 4.03 -13.16
CA PRO A 165 -9.14 4.84 -12.86
C PRO A 165 -9.82 4.45 -11.54
N GLU A 166 -9.80 3.17 -11.19
CA GLU A 166 -10.38 2.61 -9.96
C GLU A 166 -9.69 3.18 -8.71
N ALA A 167 -8.35 3.23 -8.73
CA ALA A 167 -7.57 3.81 -7.64
C ALA A 167 -7.80 5.32 -7.49
N ALA A 168 -7.81 6.07 -8.61
CA ALA A 168 -8.12 7.49 -8.59
C ALA A 168 -9.54 7.75 -8.07
N ALA A 169 -10.54 7.02 -8.57
CA ALA A 169 -11.93 7.18 -8.16
C ALA A 169 -12.16 6.81 -6.69
N ALA A 170 -11.46 5.79 -6.17
CA ALA A 170 -11.52 5.41 -4.76
C ALA A 170 -11.12 6.57 -3.84
N LEU A 171 -9.99 7.22 -4.12
CA LEU A 171 -9.46 8.34 -3.32
C LEU A 171 -10.24 9.64 -3.51
N LEU A 172 -10.64 9.95 -4.74
CA LEU A 172 -11.44 11.15 -5.01
C LEU A 172 -12.82 11.06 -4.36
N SER A 173 -13.47 9.89 -4.40
CA SER A 173 -14.79 9.68 -3.80
C SER A 173 -14.76 9.72 -2.27
N THR A 174 -13.62 9.44 -1.63
CA THR A 174 -13.45 9.56 -0.17
C THR A 174 -12.86 10.91 0.28
N GLY A 175 -12.62 11.83 -0.65
CA GLY A 175 -12.36 13.25 -0.35
C GLY A 175 -11.01 13.79 -0.76
N ALA A 176 -10.16 13.01 -1.44
CA ALA A 176 -9.02 13.60 -2.15
C ALA A 176 -9.51 14.60 -3.21
N LYS A 177 -8.79 15.71 -3.37
CA LYS A 177 -9.15 16.83 -4.27
C LYS A 177 -8.46 16.77 -5.62
N GLY A 178 -7.43 15.95 -5.75
CA GLY A 178 -6.69 15.81 -6.99
C GLY A 178 -5.66 14.69 -6.90
N ILE A 179 -5.35 14.13 -8.07
CA ILE A 179 -4.32 13.11 -8.26
C ILE A 179 -3.31 13.70 -9.25
N VAL A 180 -2.03 13.64 -8.92
CA VAL A 180 -0.92 13.97 -9.81
C VAL A 180 -0.32 12.66 -10.28
N PHE A 181 -0.41 12.36 -11.57
CA PHE A 181 0.32 11.25 -12.19
C PHE A 181 1.68 11.76 -12.70
N GLU A 182 2.74 10.99 -12.48
CA GLU A 182 4.13 11.35 -12.79
C GLU A 182 4.58 10.76 -14.13
N SER A 183 4.26 9.48 -14.38
CA SER A 183 4.92 8.67 -15.40
C SER A 183 4.00 7.83 -16.28
N LEU A 184 2.71 7.68 -15.96
CA LEU A 184 1.78 6.90 -16.80
C LEU A 184 1.76 7.33 -18.28
N HIS A 185 1.86 8.63 -18.52
CA HIS A 185 1.78 9.22 -19.86
C HIS A 185 3.09 9.08 -20.66
N TRP A 186 4.17 8.53 -20.10
CA TRP A 186 5.49 8.50 -20.74
C TRP A 186 5.57 7.72 -22.05
N LEU A 187 4.61 6.83 -22.32
CA LEU A 187 4.53 6.11 -23.58
C LEU A 187 3.56 6.75 -24.58
N THR A 188 3.01 7.92 -24.28
CA THR A 188 2.17 8.69 -25.21
C THR A 188 3.00 9.57 -26.17
N ASP A 189 2.36 10.20 -27.14
CA ASP A 189 3.00 10.97 -28.22
C ASP A 189 3.53 12.36 -27.81
N LEU A 190 3.11 12.91 -26.67
CA LEU A 190 3.67 14.15 -26.12
C LEU A 190 5.08 13.96 -25.55
N VAL A 191 5.47 12.73 -25.20
CA VAL A 191 6.78 12.42 -24.66
C VAL A 191 7.73 12.00 -25.79
N ALA A 192 8.66 12.90 -26.11
CA ALA A 192 9.62 12.72 -27.19
C ALA A 192 10.76 11.79 -26.75
N VAL A 193 10.59 10.48 -26.99
CA VAL A 193 11.61 9.45 -26.77
C VAL A 193 11.80 8.59 -28.02
N ASP A 194 13.03 8.10 -28.23
CA ASP A 194 13.32 7.19 -29.35
C ASP A 194 12.75 5.78 -29.13
N ASP A 195 12.76 4.94 -30.18
CA ASP A 195 12.23 3.58 -30.13
C ASP A 195 12.94 2.69 -29.09
N ARG A 196 14.23 2.94 -28.84
CA ARG A 196 15.01 2.16 -27.88
C ARG A 196 14.56 2.48 -26.46
N GLN A 197 14.36 3.75 -26.16
CA GLN A 197 13.88 4.23 -24.88
C GLN A 197 12.43 3.84 -24.64
N ARG A 198 11.58 3.93 -25.67
CA ARG A 198 10.20 3.43 -25.64
C ARG A 198 10.16 1.93 -25.26
N ARG A 199 11.01 1.10 -25.87
CA ARG A 199 11.14 -0.33 -25.53
C ARG A 199 11.66 -0.56 -24.12
N ARG A 200 12.58 0.27 -23.60
CA ARG A 200 13.07 0.15 -22.22
C ARG A 200 11.92 0.41 -21.23
N LEU A 201 11.21 1.52 -21.42
CA LEU A 201 10.08 1.91 -20.58
C LEU A 201 8.95 0.87 -20.62
N SER A 202 8.64 0.32 -21.79
CA SER A 202 7.56 -0.69 -21.93
C SER A 202 7.88 -2.04 -21.28
N ASN A 203 9.15 -2.32 -20.97
CA ASN A 203 9.59 -3.57 -20.37
C ASN A 203 9.86 -3.46 -18.86
N LEU A 204 9.56 -2.31 -18.24
CA LEU A 204 9.70 -2.13 -16.81
C LEU A 204 8.69 -2.99 -16.04
N ARG A 205 9.13 -3.52 -14.89
CA ARG A 205 8.33 -4.39 -14.01
C ARG A 205 8.30 -3.80 -12.60
N LEU A 206 7.28 -4.14 -11.83
CA LEU A 206 7.11 -3.66 -10.44
C LEU A 206 8.36 -3.89 -9.58
N ASP A 207 8.99 -5.07 -9.72
CA ASP A 207 10.18 -5.44 -8.95
C ASP A 207 11.44 -4.67 -9.36
N PHE A 208 11.39 -3.81 -10.38
CA PHE A 208 12.51 -2.99 -10.83
C PHE A 208 12.66 -1.68 -10.05
N THR A 209 11.98 -1.54 -8.92
CA THR A 209 12.21 -0.45 -7.97
C THR A 209 12.41 -1.01 -6.57
N ASP A 210 13.13 -0.26 -5.73
CA ASP A 210 13.27 -0.59 -4.32
C ASP A 210 13.55 0.65 -3.48
N LEU A 211 13.35 0.52 -2.16
CA LEU A 211 13.58 1.61 -1.20
C LEU A 211 15.00 1.55 -0.61
N VAL A 212 15.65 2.70 -0.57
CA VAL A 212 16.86 2.99 0.22
C VAL A 212 16.55 4.08 1.26
N GLY A 213 17.43 4.31 2.22
CA GLY A 213 17.32 5.41 3.18
C GLY A 213 16.29 5.21 4.30
N LEU A 214 15.65 4.04 4.39
CA LEU A 214 14.68 3.72 5.44
C LEU A 214 15.34 3.74 6.83
N ASP A 215 16.58 3.26 6.96
CA ASP A 215 17.30 3.22 8.24
C ASP A 215 17.72 4.62 8.70
N LEU A 216 17.96 5.50 7.73
CA LEU A 216 18.25 6.92 7.96
C LEU A 216 16.99 7.77 8.17
N GLN A 217 15.79 7.21 7.98
CA GLN A 217 14.52 7.95 7.96
C GLN A 217 14.49 9.03 6.86
N VAL A 218 15.11 8.75 5.72
CA VAL A 218 15.06 9.55 4.48
C VAL A 218 14.78 8.61 3.30
N PRO A 219 13.61 7.94 3.28
CA PRO A 219 13.37 6.92 2.29
C PRO A 219 13.34 7.50 0.88
N CYS A 220 13.97 6.78 -0.05
CA CYS A 220 14.03 7.15 -1.45
C CYS A 220 13.81 5.90 -2.31
N ARG A 221 12.88 5.97 -3.25
CA ARG A 221 12.62 4.90 -4.20
C ARG A 221 13.43 5.10 -5.48
N LEU A 222 14.23 4.10 -5.78
CA LEU A 222 15.15 4.09 -6.90
C LEU A 222 14.91 2.86 -7.79
N PHE A 223 15.31 2.94 -9.05
CA PHE A 223 15.41 1.81 -9.94
C PHE A 223 16.38 0.75 -9.40
N ASN A 224 15.93 -0.50 -9.37
CA ASN A 224 16.74 -1.65 -9.01
C ASN A 224 16.19 -2.92 -9.68
N LYS A 225 16.76 -3.31 -10.82
CA LYS A 225 16.43 -4.60 -11.48
C LYS A 225 17.23 -5.81 -10.95
N GLY A 226 17.79 -5.71 -9.74
CA GLY A 226 18.57 -6.75 -9.06
C GLY A 226 20.09 -6.72 -9.33
N ASN A 227 20.52 -6.10 -10.43
CA ASN A 227 21.94 -5.95 -10.77
C ASN A 227 22.42 -4.48 -10.87
N SER A 228 21.65 -3.52 -10.35
CA SER A 228 22.08 -2.11 -10.29
C SER A 228 23.27 -1.97 -9.35
N LEU A 229 24.40 -1.51 -9.88
CA LEU A 229 25.60 -1.19 -9.10
C LEU A 229 25.40 0.11 -8.33
N ALA A 230 24.84 1.14 -8.97
CA ALA A 230 24.48 2.39 -8.33
C ALA A 230 23.57 2.20 -7.11
N PHE A 231 22.54 1.35 -7.23
CA PHE A 231 21.68 1.04 -6.09
C PHE A 231 22.47 0.39 -4.94
N LYS A 232 23.34 -0.59 -5.24
CA LYS A 232 24.19 -1.25 -4.24
C LYS A 232 25.16 -0.27 -3.57
N GLU A 233 25.75 0.65 -4.33
CA GLU A 233 26.62 1.69 -3.80
C GLU A 233 25.87 2.65 -2.88
N ILE A 234 24.67 3.10 -3.27
CA ILE A 234 23.80 3.93 -2.42
C ILE A 234 23.40 3.18 -1.14
N LYS A 235 23.08 1.88 -1.23
CA LYS A 235 22.74 1.07 -0.06
C LYS A 235 23.94 0.86 0.86
N SER A 236 25.13 0.62 0.30
CA SER A 236 26.38 0.54 1.08
C SER A 236 26.71 1.87 1.76
N PHE A 237 26.47 2.99 1.08
CA PHE A 237 26.63 4.31 1.67
C PHE A 237 25.63 4.57 2.79
N GLU A 238 24.35 4.20 2.62
CA GLU A 238 23.35 4.22 3.70
C GLU A 238 23.87 3.45 4.92
N SER A 239 24.31 2.20 4.74
CA SER A 239 24.85 1.38 5.82
C SER A 239 26.01 2.08 6.53
N SER A 240 26.96 2.65 5.78
CA SER A 240 28.13 3.35 6.35
C SER A 240 27.76 4.53 7.27
N LEU A 241 26.58 5.12 7.08
CA LEU A 241 26.06 6.24 7.85
C LEU A 241 25.19 5.81 9.05
N CYS A 242 24.81 4.53 9.11
CA CYS A 242 23.93 3.91 10.10
C CYS A 242 24.69 3.30 11.29
N GLY A 243 25.84 3.87 11.68
CA GLY A 243 26.60 3.47 12.87
C GLY A 243 25.82 3.61 14.19
N ALA A 244 26.51 3.73 15.33
CA ALA A 244 25.86 3.73 16.66
C ALA A 244 24.76 4.79 16.82
N GLU A 245 24.85 5.93 16.13
CA GLU A 245 23.81 6.97 16.12
C GLU A 245 23.61 7.57 14.72
N VAL A 246 22.35 7.71 14.29
CA VAL A 246 21.99 8.35 13.02
C VAL A 246 21.80 9.86 13.23
N THR A 247 22.75 10.65 12.74
CA THR A 247 22.76 12.12 12.89
C THR A 247 22.03 12.83 11.75
N GLU A 248 21.68 14.11 11.95
CA GLU A 248 21.16 14.97 10.87
C GLU A 248 22.13 15.14 9.71
N GLU A 249 23.43 15.16 9.99
CA GLU A 249 24.47 15.25 8.97
C GLU A 249 24.52 13.98 8.12
N SER A 250 24.42 12.80 8.75
CA SER A 250 24.29 11.52 8.03
C SER A 250 23.09 11.54 7.07
N ARG A 251 21.93 11.98 7.55
CA ARG A 251 20.70 12.10 6.73
C ARG A 251 20.90 13.03 5.52
N ARG A 252 21.50 14.21 5.76
CA ARG A 252 21.79 15.20 4.71
C ARG A 252 22.81 14.71 3.70
N SER A 253 23.87 14.06 4.17
CA SER A 253 24.92 13.48 3.34
C SER A 253 24.36 12.41 2.40
N PHE A 254 23.52 11.51 2.93
CA PHE A 254 22.79 10.52 2.15
C PHE A 254 21.90 11.16 1.07
N ALA A 255 21.05 12.10 1.47
CA ALA A 255 20.18 12.81 0.53
C ALA A 255 20.99 13.52 -0.58
N GLY A 256 22.07 14.20 -0.21
CA GLY A 256 22.96 14.87 -1.15
C GLY A 256 23.61 13.91 -2.14
N ARG A 257 24.06 12.73 -1.68
CA ARG A 257 24.67 11.70 -2.54
C ARG A 257 23.68 11.15 -3.56
N VAL A 258 22.45 10.85 -3.15
CA VAL A 258 21.40 10.37 -4.06
C VAL A 258 21.05 11.45 -5.09
N SER A 259 20.80 12.69 -4.65
CA SER A 259 20.44 13.80 -5.55
C SER A 259 21.54 14.15 -6.54
N ALA A 260 22.82 14.09 -6.15
CA ALA A 260 23.94 14.43 -7.02
C ALA A 260 24.15 13.44 -8.17
N GLY A 261 23.76 12.17 -7.98
CA GLY A 261 23.86 11.13 -9.01
C GLY A 261 22.57 10.87 -9.79
N ALA A 262 21.48 11.55 -9.44
CA ALA A 262 20.15 11.26 -9.97
C ALA A 262 20.04 11.59 -11.47
N VAL A 263 19.66 10.59 -12.26
CA VAL A 263 19.35 10.72 -13.69
C VAL A 263 17.85 10.53 -13.89
N HIS A 264 17.20 11.44 -14.61
CA HIS A 264 15.77 11.33 -14.89
C HIS A 264 15.48 10.09 -15.74
N PRO A 265 14.42 9.30 -15.46
CA PRO A 265 14.14 8.06 -16.21
C PRO A 265 13.97 8.21 -17.72
N LEU A 266 13.49 9.36 -18.19
CA LEU A 266 13.37 9.65 -19.64
C LEU A 266 14.71 9.96 -20.30
N GLU A 267 15.73 10.36 -19.54
CA GLU A 267 17.08 10.66 -20.01
C GLU A 267 18.06 9.50 -19.79
N SER A 268 17.72 8.60 -18.84
CA SER A 268 18.52 7.45 -18.45
C SER A 268 18.60 6.38 -19.56
N HIS A 269 19.73 5.68 -19.59
CA HIS A 269 19.90 4.49 -20.41
C HIS A 269 19.61 3.16 -19.69
N PHE A 270 19.14 3.24 -18.45
CA PHE A 270 18.91 2.14 -17.50
C PHE A 270 20.14 1.24 -17.35
N THR A 271 21.33 1.85 -17.33
CA THR A 271 22.59 1.16 -17.11
C THR A 271 22.79 0.89 -15.61
N PRO A 272 23.61 -0.12 -15.24
CA PRO A 272 23.77 -0.49 -13.82
C PRO A 272 24.34 0.62 -12.93
N ASP A 273 25.03 1.60 -13.49
CA ASP A 273 25.75 2.70 -12.83
C ASP A 273 24.93 4.00 -12.66
N GLU A 274 23.71 4.05 -13.19
CA GLU A 274 22.84 5.21 -13.04
C GLU A 274 21.99 5.12 -11.75
N VAL A 275 21.97 6.21 -10.96
CA VAL A 275 21.00 6.39 -9.87
C VAL A 275 19.73 6.97 -10.49
N ILE A 276 18.66 6.19 -10.56
CA ILE A 276 17.44 6.60 -11.28
C ILE A 276 16.28 6.66 -10.27
N PRO A 277 15.83 7.85 -9.85
CA PRO A 277 14.58 8.00 -9.10
C PRO A 277 13.40 7.49 -9.94
N MET A 278 12.71 6.45 -9.46
CA MET A 278 11.61 5.85 -10.22
C MET A 278 10.56 5.25 -9.30
N GLY A 279 9.29 5.62 -9.50
CA GLY A 279 8.14 5.06 -8.80
C GLY A 279 7.56 3.81 -9.48
N GLU A 280 6.69 3.11 -8.75
CA GLU A 280 6.00 1.91 -9.25
C GLU A 280 5.04 2.23 -10.41
N GLU A 281 4.51 3.46 -10.45
CA GLU A 281 3.60 3.96 -11.49
C GLU A 281 4.16 3.80 -12.90
N THR A 282 5.47 3.95 -13.08
CA THR A 282 6.13 3.86 -14.40
C THR A 282 5.91 2.51 -15.07
N THR A 283 5.76 1.46 -14.27
CA THR A 283 5.57 0.09 -14.74
C THR A 283 4.19 -0.12 -15.39
N PHE A 284 3.24 0.77 -15.10
CA PHE A 284 1.90 0.77 -15.69
C PHE A 284 1.79 1.63 -16.96
N ALA A 285 2.84 2.38 -17.36
CA ALA A 285 2.79 3.22 -18.55
C ALA A 285 2.43 2.44 -19.83
N ALA A 286 2.93 1.19 -19.96
CA ALA A 286 2.62 0.34 -21.12
C ALA A 286 1.14 -0.05 -21.13
N CYS A 287 0.64 -0.51 -19.98
CA CYS A 287 -0.76 -0.88 -19.81
C CYS A 287 -1.71 0.31 -19.98
N PHE A 288 -1.29 1.51 -19.55
CA PHE A 288 -2.02 2.75 -19.77
C PHE A 288 -2.15 3.06 -21.27
N ALA A 289 -1.04 3.02 -22.00
CA ALA A 289 -1.01 3.28 -23.43
C ALA A 289 -1.79 2.21 -24.24
N GLU A 290 -1.71 0.94 -23.83
CA GLU A 290 -2.51 -0.15 -24.42
C GLU A 290 -4.02 0.03 -24.17
N ARG A 291 -4.42 0.49 -22.97
CA ARG A 291 -5.83 0.66 -22.59
C ARG A 291 -6.45 1.92 -23.18
N PHE A 292 -5.72 3.03 -23.21
CA PHE A 292 -6.27 4.35 -23.52
C PHE A 292 -5.70 4.99 -24.80
N GLY A 293 -4.72 4.35 -25.43
CA GLY A 293 -4.12 4.81 -26.67
C GLY A 293 -2.78 5.52 -26.49
N MET A 294 -2.07 5.69 -27.60
CA MET A 294 -0.75 6.32 -27.65
C MET A 294 -0.85 7.85 -27.79
N GLY A 295 -1.99 8.40 -28.21
CA GLY A 295 -2.19 9.85 -28.29
C GLY A 295 -2.49 10.43 -26.90
N THR A 296 -1.69 11.38 -26.41
CA THR A 296 -1.84 11.93 -25.05
C THR A 296 -3.23 12.53 -24.82
N GLU A 297 -3.79 13.22 -25.82
CA GLU A 297 -5.11 13.86 -25.68
C GLU A 297 -6.22 12.83 -25.45
N GLU A 298 -6.26 11.79 -26.29
CA GLU A 298 -7.22 10.70 -26.21
C GLU A 298 -7.03 9.89 -24.92
N ALA A 299 -5.78 9.56 -24.60
CA ALA A 299 -5.47 8.71 -23.47
C ALA A 299 -5.84 9.36 -22.13
N VAL A 300 -5.46 10.62 -21.93
CA VAL A 300 -5.78 11.37 -20.71
C VAL A 300 -7.29 11.63 -20.59
N LYS A 301 -7.97 11.99 -21.69
CA LYS A 301 -9.44 12.19 -21.66
C LYS A 301 -10.16 10.91 -21.29
N SER A 302 -9.82 9.79 -21.93
CA SER A 302 -10.44 8.49 -21.68
C SER A 302 -10.21 8.01 -20.24
N PHE A 303 -8.99 8.18 -19.72
CA PHE A 303 -8.67 7.90 -18.32
C PHE A 303 -9.52 8.74 -17.36
N MET A 304 -9.62 10.05 -17.59
CA MET A 304 -10.44 10.96 -16.77
C MET A 304 -11.94 10.65 -16.87
N ASP A 305 -12.44 10.29 -18.04
CA ASP A 305 -13.84 9.90 -18.24
C ASP A 305 -14.18 8.61 -17.50
N GLU A 306 -13.27 7.64 -17.47
CA GLU A 306 -13.45 6.42 -16.68
C GLU A 306 -13.42 6.71 -15.17
N ILE A 307 -12.53 7.59 -14.70
CA ILE A 307 -12.53 8.08 -13.30
C ILE A 307 -13.89 8.71 -12.96
N ARG A 308 -14.40 9.60 -13.82
CA ARG A 308 -15.72 10.24 -13.62
C ARG A 308 -16.83 9.20 -13.53
N SER A 309 -16.82 8.22 -14.42
CA SER A 309 -17.80 7.13 -14.41
C SER A 309 -17.77 6.37 -13.09
N LEU A 310 -16.58 6.01 -12.61
CA LEU A 310 -16.41 5.27 -11.36
C LEU A 310 -16.79 6.10 -10.12
N CYS A 311 -16.46 7.40 -10.08
CA CYS A 311 -16.93 8.29 -9.01
C CYS A 311 -18.46 8.39 -8.94
N ARG A 312 -19.17 8.33 -10.07
CA ARG A 312 -20.64 8.27 -10.08
C ARG A 312 -21.18 6.95 -9.52
N LEU A 313 -20.44 5.85 -9.72
CA LEU A 313 -20.80 4.53 -9.18
C LEU A 313 -20.44 4.38 -7.69
N ALA A 314 -19.68 5.32 -7.12
CA ALA A 314 -19.28 5.29 -5.71
C ALA A 314 -20.47 5.14 -4.75
N GLU A 315 -21.55 5.88 -4.99
CA GLU A 315 -22.76 5.85 -4.15
C GLU A 315 -23.45 4.48 -4.19
N VAL A 316 -23.45 3.83 -5.35
CA VAL A 316 -24.00 2.48 -5.53
C VAL A 316 -23.10 1.44 -4.87
N LYS A 317 -21.77 1.63 -4.92
CA LYS A 317 -20.78 0.73 -4.34
C LYS A 317 -20.56 0.94 -2.84
N LYS A 318 -21.14 1.97 -2.22
CA LYS A 318 -20.85 2.30 -0.82
C LYS A 318 -21.09 1.11 0.10
N ASP A 319 -22.23 0.44 -0.05
CA ASP A 319 -22.63 -0.70 0.78
C ASP A 319 -22.29 -2.05 0.11
N PHE A 320 -21.28 -2.11 -0.77
CA PHE A 320 -20.96 -3.30 -1.59
C PHE A 320 -20.77 -4.60 -0.81
N PHE A 321 -20.30 -4.53 0.43
CA PHE A 321 -20.11 -5.71 1.28
C PHE A 321 -21.36 -6.14 2.05
N LEU A 322 -22.42 -5.33 2.04
CA LEU A 322 -23.73 -5.71 2.55
C LEU A 322 -24.42 -6.60 1.50
N ASP A 323 -25.00 -7.73 1.95
CA ASP A 323 -25.68 -8.70 1.07
C ASP A 323 -24.81 -9.21 -0.10
N SER A 324 -23.50 -9.26 0.11
CA SER A 324 -22.51 -9.66 -0.90
C SER A 324 -22.72 -11.12 -1.34
N PRO A 325 -22.77 -11.41 -2.65
CA PRO A 325 -22.77 -12.79 -3.16
C PRO A 325 -21.57 -13.60 -2.66
N THR A 326 -20.40 -12.96 -2.53
CA THR A 326 -19.19 -13.57 -1.99
C THR A 326 -19.39 -14.03 -0.54
N ALA A 327 -20.12 -13.29 0.28
CA ALA A 327 -20.45 -13.73 1.65
C ALA A 327 -21.30 -15.02 1.63
N GLY A 328 -22.29 -15.10 0.73
CA GLY A 328 -23.08 -16.31 0.52
C GLY A 328 -22.22 -17.51 0.07
N GLU A 329 -21.31 -17.29 -0.88
CA GLU A 329 -20.33 -18.29 -1.34
C GLU A 329 -19.38 -18.75 -0.22
N MET A 330 -19.10 -17.89 0.77
CA MET A 330 -18.31 -18.21 1.95
C MET A 330 -19.13 -18.85 3.08
N GLY A 331 -20.45 -18.76 3.03
CA GLY A 331 -21.34 -19.15 4.12
C GLY A 331 -21.28 -18.22 5.32
N THR A 332 -20.97 -16.94 5.09
CA THR A 332 -20.89 -15.90 6.12
C THR A 332 -21.93 -14.81 5.86
N LYS A 333 -22.09 -13.89 6.81
CA LYS A 333 -22.98 -12.72 6.62
C LYS A 333 -22.28 -11.62 5.82
N TYR A 334 -21.00 -11.43 6.06
CA TYR A 334 -20.17 -10.45 5.37
C TYR A 334 -18.96 -11.16 4.76
N PRO A 335 -18.40 -10.63 3.65
CA PRO A 335 -17.19 -11.16 3.05
C PRO A 335 -15.94 -10.64 3.79
N PHE A 336 -15.98 -10.68 5.12
CA PHE A 336 -14.93 -10.21 6.01
C PHE A 336 -14.17 -11.39 6.58
N ILE A 337 -12.87 -11.45 6.31
CA ILE A 337 -11.99 -12.51 6.76
C ILE A 337 -11.16 -11.96 7.90
N GLN A 338 -11.21 -12.65 9.03
CA GLN A 338 -10.23 -12.46 10.09
C GLN A 338 -8.97 -13.23 9.68
N GLY A 339 -7.88 -12.51 9.38
CA GLY A 339 -6.65 -13.11 8.82
C GLY A 339 -5.89 -13.97 9.83
N ALA A 340 -5.18 -15.00 9.40
CA ALA A 340 -4.45 -15.88 10.31
C ALA A 340 -3.39 -15.11 11.13
N MET A 341 -3.39 -15.28 12.46
CA MET A 341 -2.42 -14.64 13.35
C MET A 341 -1.86 -15.67 14.34
N THR A 342 -0.62 -16.08 14.12
CA THR A 342 0.07 -17.09 14.94
C THR A 342 0.02 -16.73 16.42
N TRP A 343 -0.29 -17.72 17.27
CA TRP A 343 -0.51 -17.60 18.72
C TRP A 343 -1.74 -16.81 19.18
N ILE A 344 -2.46 -16.16 18.25
CA ILE A 344 -3.67 -15.38 18.54
C ILE A 344 -4.91 -16.15 18.07
N THR A 345 -4.92 -16.62 16.82
CA THR A 345 -6.09 -17.29 16.21
C THR A 345 -6.08 -18.80 16.39
N ASP A 346 -5.37 -19.28 17.39
CA ASP A 346 -5.38 -20.66 17.89
C ASP A 346 -6.35 -20.86 19.06
N VAL A 347 -7.30 -19.93 19.24
CA VAL A 347 -8.35 -19.96 20.27
C VAL A 347 -9.72 -20.19 19.63
N PRO A 348 -10.27 -21.42 19.70
CA PRO A 348 -11.56 -21.75 19.08
C PRO A 348 -12.74 -20.85 19.50
N GLU A 349 -12.76 -20.39 20.75
CA GLU A 349 -13.81 -19.51 21.27
C GLU A 349 -13.82 -18.16 20.53
N PHE A 350 -12.64 -17.59 20.24
CA PHE A 350 -12.53 -16.36 19.46
C PHE A 350 -13.04 -16.56 18.03
N ALA A 351 -12.67 -17.69 17.40
CA ALA A 351 -13.18 -18.06 16.08
C ALA A 351 -14.72 -18.16 16.05
N SER A 352 -15.32 -18.76 17.09
CA SER A 352 -16.78 -18.81 17.26
C SER A 352 -17.39 -17.42 17.31
N ARG A 353 -16.79 -16.48 18.07
CA ARG A 353 -17.28 -15.10 18.19
C ARG A 353 -17.26 -14.35 16.86
N ILE A 354 -16.20 -14.51 16.07
CA ILE A 354 -16.09 -13.91 14.72
C ILE A 354 -17.19 -14.47 13.80
N SER A 355 -17.40 -15.78 13.83
CA SER A 355 -18.44 -16.44 13.04
C SER A 355 -19.85 -16.00 13.45
N GLU A 356 -20.12 -15.81 14.75
CA GLU A 356 -21.38 -15.25 15.27
C GLU A 356 -21.61 -13.81 14.81
N ALA A 357 -20.54 -13.02 14.75
CA ALA A 357 -20.57 -11.67 14.19
C ALA A 357 -20.64 -11.66 12.65
N GLY A 358 -20.65 -12.83 12.02
CA GLY A 358 -20.90 -12.99 10.58
C GLY A 358 -19.68 -12.88 9.68
N GLY A 359 -18.45 -12.89 10.23
CA GLY A 359 -17.20 -12.98 9.47
C GLY A 359 -16.68 -14.41 9.33
N LEU A 360 -15.63 -14.60 8.52
CA LEU A 360 -14.92 -15.88 8.36
C LEU A 360 -13.69 -15.89 9.29
N PRO A 361 -13.67 -16.72 10.36
CA PRO A 361 -12.47 -16.87 11.19
C PRO A 361 -11.41 -17.70 10.48
N THR A 362 -10.13 -17.32 10.62
CA THR A 362 -8.99 -18.10 10.10
C THR A 362 -8.07 -18.56 11.22
N ILE A 363 -8.01 -19.87 11.42
CA ILE A 363 -7.17 -20.50 12.43
C ILE A 363 -5.74 -20.61 11.92
N ALA A 364 -4.77 -20.08 12.67
CA ALA A 364 -3.35 -20.20 12.34
C ALA A 364 -2.76 -21.48 12.95
N LEU A 365 -2.31 -22.42 12.11
CA LEU A 365 -1.57 -23.60 12.59
C LEU A 365 -0.14 -23.24 13.03
N GLY A 366 0.43 -22.15 12.48
CA GLY A 366 1.76 -21.67 12.82
C GLY A 366 2.82 -22.75 12.63
N LEU A 367 3.59 -23.02 13.70
CA LEU A 367 4.58 -24.10 13.77
C LEU A 367 4.21 -25.11 14.87
N MET A 368 2.91 -25.41 15.04
CA MET A 368 2.45 -26.35 16.06
C MET A 368 2.77 -27.80 15.70
N ASP A 369 3.28 -28.57 16.66
CA ASP A 369 3.37 -30.02 16.53
C ASP A 369 1.99 -30.69 16.72
N ALA A 370 1.94 -32.02 16.52
CA ALA A 370 0.70 -32.79 16.62
C ALA A 370 0.03 -32.69 18.01
N GLU A 371 0.82 -32.72 19.08
CA GLU A 371 0.32 -32.62 20.45
C GLU A 371 -0.30 -31.23 20.70
N THR A 372 0.36 -30.17 20.25
CA THR A 372 -0.13 -28.81 20.39
C THR A 372 -1.39 -28.57 19.59
N LEU A 373 -1.49 -29.13 18.37
CA LEU A 373 -2.71 -29.08 17.57
C LEU A 373 -3.89 -29.75 18.27
N ASP A 374 -3.70 -30.95 18.82
CA ASP A 374 -4.77 -31.67 19.53
C ASP A 374 -5.21 -30.90 20.78
N ARG A 375 -4.25 -30.45 21.58
CA ARG A 375 -4.50 -29.70 22.82
C ARG A 375 -5.23 -28.38 22.58
N ARG A 376 -4.88 -27.63 21.53
CA ARG A 376 -5.45 -26.29 21.27
C ARG A 376 -6.67 -26.31 20.36
N LEU A 377 -6.67 -27.17 19.35
CA LEU A 377 -7.65 -27.16 18.27
C LEU A 377 -8.52 -28.42 18.21
N GLY A 378 -8.31 -29.42 19.09
CA GLY A 378 -9.09 -30.66 19.10
C GLY A 378 -10.61 -30.43 19.27
N ARG A 379 -11.00 -29.40 20.01
CA ARG A 379 -12.41 -29.01 20.21
C ARG A 379 -12.96 -28.03 19.17
N LEU A 380 -12.13 -27.59 18.22
CA LEU A 380 -12.51 -26.58 17.23
C LEU A 380 -13.75 -27.00 16.41
N PRO A 381 -13.84 -28.23 15.85
CA PRO A 381 -15.02 -28.62 15.09
C PRO A 381 -16.32 -28.57 15.90
N GLU A 382 -16.27 -29.00 17.17
CA GLU A 382 -17.40 -29.00 18.09
C GLU A 382 -17.86 -27.57 18.43
N ILE A 383 -16.91 -26.67 18.66
CA ILE A 383 -17.17 -25.25 18.96
C ILE A 383 -17.73 -24.52 17.75
N MET A 384 -17.21 -24.81 16.55
CA MET A 384 -17.69 -24.19 15.31
C MET A 384 -19.09 -24.69 14.92
N ARG A 385 -19.51 -25.90 15.36
CA ARG A 385 -20.87 -26.44 15.13
C ARG A 385 -21.27 -26.43 13.65
N GLY A 386 -20.34 -26.79 12.77
CA GLY A 386 -20.56 -26.81 11.32
C GLY A 386 -20.56 -25.44 10.63
N ARG A 387 -20.38 -24.33 11.37
CA ARG A 387 -20.15 -23.00 10.77
C ARG A 387 -18.80 -23.00 10.03
N PRO A 388 -18.69 -22.30 8.88
CA PRO A 388 -17.48 -22.28 8.10
C PRO A 388 -16.34 -21.56 8.85
N TYR A 389 -15.15 -22.11 8.71
CA TYR A 389 -13.90 -21.49 9.14
C TYR A 389 -12.80 -21.83 8.12
N ALA A 390 -11.77 -21.00 8.11
CA ALA A 390 -10.56 -21.22 7.35
C ALA A 390 -9.44 -21.71 8.26
N VAL A 391 -8.48 -22.45 7.69
CA VAL A 391 -7.25 -22.88 8.37
C VAL A 391 -6.06 -22.44 7.54
N ASN A 392 -5.13 -21.72 8.15
CA ASN A 392 -3.91 -21.26 7.50
C ASN A 392 -2.73 -22.19 7.78
N ILE A 393 -2.01 -22.55 6.72
CA ILE A 393 -0.79 -23.32 6.75
C ILE A 393 0.37 -22.51 6.17
N VAL A 394 1.51 -22.52 6.88
CA VAL A 394 2.79 -22.07 6.34
C VAL A 394 3.36 -23.23 5.53
N SER A 395 3.19 -23.19 4.20
CA SER A 395 3.52 -24.33 3.33
C SER A 395 4.99 -24.36 2.88
N LEU A 396 5.81 -23.44 3.39
CA LEU A 396 7.25 -23.37 3.16
C LEU A 396 7.95 -24.66 3.60
N ALA A 397 9.02 -25.04 2.89
CA ALA A 397 9.80 -26.25 3.19
C ALA A 397 10.47 -26.20 4.57
N GLU A 398 10.72 -25.00 5.06
CA GLU A 398 11.29 -24.70 6.37
C GLU A 398 10.32 -25.00 7.52
N ASN A 399 9.03 -25.24 7.26
CA ASN A 399 8.08 -25.67 8.29
C ASN A 399 8.24 -27.19 8.56
N PRO A 400 8.85 -27.60 9.70
CA PRO A 400 9.09 -29.01 9.98
C PRO A 400 7.79 -29.80 10.24
N PHE A 401 6.67 -29.11 10.48
CA PHE A 401 5.37 -29.72 10.78
C PHE A 401 4.40 -29.66 9.60
N ARG A 402 4.86 -29.27 8.41
CA ARG A 402 4.03 -29.14 7.20
C ARG A 402 3.16 -30.37 6.93
N GLU A 403 3.76 -31.57 6.92
CA GLU A 403 3.00 -32.81 6.66
C GLU A 403 2.00 -33.14 7.78
N THR A 404 2.36 -32.87 9.03
CA THR A 404 1.46 -33.00 10.19
C THR A 404 0.26 -32.07 10.04
N HIS A 405 0.48 -30.82 9.61
CA HIS A 405 -0.57 -29.83 9.37
C HIS A 405 -1.49 -30.26 8.23
N LEU A 406 -0.93 -30.70 7.10
CA LEU A 406 -1.70 -31.20 5.97
C LEU A 406 -2.54 -32.42 6.35
N ALA A 407 -1.99 -33.36 7.11
CA ALA A 407 -2.73 -34.52 7.62
C ALA A 407 -3.88 -34.10 8.55
N TRP A 408 -3.65 -33.13 9.44
CA TRP A 408 -4.68 -32.59 10.31
C TRP A 408 -5.79 -31.90 9.53
N ILE A 409 -5.44 -31.10 8.51
CA ILE A 409 -6.40 -30.44 7.60
C ILE A 409 -7.26 -31.48 6.87
N LYS A 410 -6.64 -32.50 6.26
CA LYS A 410 -7.35 -33.58 5.54
C LYS A 410 -8.28 -34.39 6.45
N LYS A 411 -7.91 -34.57 7.72
CA LYS A 411 -8.73 -35.25 8.73
C LYS A 411 -9.97 -34.42 9.09
N HIS A 412 -9.82 -33.14 9.34
CA HIS A 412 -10.92 -32.28 9.85
C HIS A 412 -11.73 -31.60 8.75
N LYS A 413 -11.19 -31.52 7.52
CA LYS A 413 -11.84 -30.95 6.32
C LYS A 413 -12.48 -29.58 6.58
N PRO A 414 -11.72 -28.56 7.02
CA PRO A 414 -12.24 -27.20 7.08
C PRO A 414 -12.75 -26.78 5.70
N ARG A 415 -13.75 -25.89 5.65
CA ARG A 415 -14.29 -25.43 4.36
C ARG A 415 -13.22 -24.73 3.51
N PHE A 416 -12.37 -23.94 4.18
CA PHE A 416 -11.32 -23.16 3.53
C PHE A 416 -9.93 -23.50 4.06
N VAL A 417 -8.95 -23.54 3.16
CA VAL A 417 -7.53 -23.63 3.52
C VAL A 417 -6.79 -22.43 2.94
N VAL A 418 -6.15 -21.65 3.81
CA VAL A 418 -5.31 -20.51 3.40
C VAL A 418 -3.87 -20.99 3.27
N ILE A 419 -3.31 -20.89 2.06
CA ILE A 419 -1.89 -21.22 1.83
C ILE A 419 -1.08 -19.93 1.86
N ALA A 420 -0.15 -19.85 2.80
CA ALA A 420 0.85 -18.81 2.89
C ALA A 420 2.22 -19.31 2.39
N GLY A 421 3.07 -18.38 1.93
CA GLY A 421 4.44 -18.68 1.50
C GLY A 421 4.60 -19.08 0.04
N GLY A 422 3.58 -18.93 -0.80
CA GLY A 422 3.69 -19.08 -2.25
C GLY A 422 3.80 -20.52 -2.80
N ASP A 423 3.87 -21.54 -1.94
CA ASP A 423 3.94 -22.95 -2.37
C ASP A 423 2.62 -23.44 -2.97
N LEU A 424 2.66 -23.83 -4.25
CA LEU A 424 1.50 -24.34 -5.00
C LEU A 424 1.33 -25.86 -4.86
N SER A 425 2.31 -26.59 -4.31
CA SER A 425 2.30 -28.05 -4.31
C SER A 425 1.12 -28.72 -3.59
N PRO A 426 0.55 -28.19 -2.47
CA PRO A 426 -0.58 -28.85 -1.82
C PRO A 426 -1.93 -28.51 -2.47
N LEU A 427 -1.99 -27.58 -3.42
CA LEU A 427 -3.25 -27.07 -4.00
C LEU A 427 -4.16 -28.18 -4.50
N ARG A 428 -3.64 -29.01 -5.41
CA ARG A 428 -4.42 -30.03 -6.09
C ARG A 428 -5.01 -31.03 -5.10
N GLU A 429 -4.19 -31.52 -4.17
CA GLU A 429 -4.63 -32.50 -3.18
C GLU A 429 -5.71 -31.94 -2.26
N LEU A 430 -5.55 -30.69 -1.79
CA LEU A 430 -6.54 -30.03 -0.94
C LEU A 430 -7.87 -29.82 -1.66
N MET A 431 -7.84 -29.42 -2.93
CA MET A 431 -9.03 -29.25 -3.76
C MET A 431 -9.72 -30.57 -4.08
N GLU A 432 -8.96 -31.64 -4.38
CA GLU A 432 -9.50 -33.00 -4.59
C GLU A 432 -10.17 -33.55 -3.31
N CYS A 433 -9.75 -33.09 -2.13
CA CYS A 433 -10.42 -33.39 -0.86
C CYS A 433 -11.72 -32.59 -0.63
N GLY A 434 -12.12 -31.72 -1.56
CA GLY A 434 -13.35 -30.92 -1.51
C GLY A 434 -13.24 -29.62 -0.71
N MET A 435 -12.03 -29.17 -0.38
CA MET A 435 -11.80 -27.90 0.32
C MET A 435 -11.59 -26.76 -0.69
N GLU A 436 -12.07 -25.57 -0.37
CA GLU A 436 -11.80 -24.36 -1.15
C GLU A 436 -10.46 -23.76 -0.70
N VAL A 437 -9.55 -23.53 -1.64
CA VAL A 437 -8.27 -22.90 -1.32
C VAL A 437 -8.38 -21.38 -1.44
N ILE A 438 -7.83 -20.70 -0.45
CA ILE A 438 -7.54 -19.26 -0.49
C ILE A 438 -6.02 -19.09 -0.59
N TYR A 439 -5.53 -18.58 -1.72
CA TYR A 439 -4.09 -18.48 -1.99
C TYR A 439 -3.58 -17.05 -1.78
N ILE A 440 -2.56 -16.87 -0.94
CA ILE A 440 -1.86 -15.58 -0.81
C ILE A 440 -0.84 -15.48 -1.94
N ALA A 441 -1.13 -14.68 -2.96
CA ALA A 441 -0.30 -14.57 -4.14
C ALA A 441 0.85 -13.56 -3.90
N PRO A 442 2.12 -13.98 -3.93
CA PRO A 442 3.26 -13.09 -3.68
C PRO A 442 3.63 -12.23 -4.90
N ASP A 443 3.28 -12.69 -6.10
CA ASP A 443 3.54 -12.01 -7.37
C ASP A 443 2.53 -12.41 -8.47
N GLU A 444 2.60 -11.73 -9.63
CA GLU A 444 1.70 -11.98 -10.77
C GLU A 444 1.85 -13.39 -11.34
N SER A 445 3.06 -13.95 -11.41
CA SER A 445 3.28 -15.26 -12.04
C SER A 445 2.65 -16.37 -11.22
N LEU A 446 2.84 -16.32 -9.90
CA LEU A 446 2.22 -17.28 -8.98
C LEU A 446 0.71 -17.08 -8.85
N LEU A 447 0.21 -15.85 -8.97
CA LEU A 447 -1.22 -15.58 -9.08
C LEU A 447 -1.83 -16.29 -10.31
N GLU A 448 -1.24 -16.12 -11.48
CA GLU A 448 -1.72 -16.75 -12.71
C GLU A 448 -1.73 -18.28 -12.59
N LEU A 449 -0.63 -18.88 -12.12
CA LEU A 449 -0.53 -20.33 -11.93
C LEU A 449 -1.58 -20.86 -10.95
N ALA A 450 -1.86 -20.13 -9.87
CA ALA A 450 -2.92 -20.52 -8.93
C ALA A 450 -4.31 -20.49 -9.59
N LEU A 451 -4.62 -19.44 -10.37
CA LEU A 451 -5.89 -19.33 -11.09
C LEU A 451 -6.03 -20.42 -12.16
N GLU A 452 -4.97 -20.72 -12.91
CA GLU A 452 -4.93 -21.82 -13.89
C GLU A 452 -5.13 -23.20 -13.23
N ALA A 453 -4.62 -23.37 -12.00
CA ALA A 453 -4.87 -24.56 -11.18
C ALA A 453 -6.31 -24.63 -10.62
N GLY A 454 -7.14 -23.62 -10.85
CA GLY A 454 -8.55 -23.57 -10.46
C GLY A 454 -8.80 -22.94 -9.10
N VAL A 455 -7.81 -22.28 -8.48
CA VAL A 455 -8.03 -21.52 -7.24
C VAL A 455 -9.02 -20.40 -7.49
N ARG A 456 -10.04 -20.31 -6.64
CA ARG A 456 -11.13 -19.32 -6.77
C ARG A 456 -10.95 -18.10 -5.88
N TYR A 457 -10.18 -18.20 -4.80
CA TYR A 457 -10.00 -17.11 -3.84
C TYR A 457 -8.53 -16.75 -3.74
N VAL A 458 -8.20 -15.49 -4.00
CA VAL A 458 -6.81 -15.01 -3.99
C VAL A 458 -6.70 -13.80 -3.07
N ILE A 459 -5.74 -13.84 -2.15
CA ILE A 459 -5.41 -12.73 -1.27
C ILE A 459 -4.25 -11.95 -1.89
N CYS A 460 -4.46 -10.64 -2.00
CA CYS A 460 -3.43 -9.67 -2.33
C CYS A 460 -3.12 -8.89 -1.05
N GLU A 461 -2.07 -9.31 -0.36
CA GLU A 461 -1.66 -8.75 0.94
C GLU A 461 -0.55 -7.72 0.76
N GLY A 462 -0.89 -6.46 1.07
CA GLY A 462 0.03 -5.35 0.91
C GLY A 462 1.03 -5.19 2.04
N TYR A 463 2.08 -4.44 1.74
CA TYR A 463 3.16 -4.03 2.63
C TYR A 463 2.71 -3.38 3.96
N GLU A 464 1.47 -2.89 4.02
CA GLU A 464 0.85 -2.31 5.21
C GLU A 464 0.37 -3.33 6.23
N ALA A 465 0.27 -4.62 5.87
CA ALA A 465 -0.18 -5.69 6.77
C ALA A 465 0.77 -5.89 7.96
N GLY A 466 0.27 -6.54 9.02
CA GLY A 466 1.08 -6.88 10.20
C GLY A 466 1.67 -8.28 10.07
N GLY A 467 2.85 -8.52 10.65
CA GLY A 467 3.53 -9.81 10.53
C GLY A 467 4.38 -9.87 9.26
N HIS A 468 4.49 -11.04 8.64
CA HIS A 468 5.31 -11.21 7.44
C HIS A 468 4.67 -10.48 6.25
N VAL A 469 5.47 -9.68 5.52
CA VAL A 469 4.94 -8.85 4.42
C VAL A 469 5.79 -8.93 3.16
N GLY A 470 5.14 -8.76 2.01
CA GLY A 470 5.80 -8.56 0.71
C GLY A 470 6.45 -7.19 0.57
N ARG A 471 6.74 -6.79 -0.68
CA ARG A 471 7.34 -5.47 -1.00
C ARG A 471 6.32 -4.44 -1.49
N HIS A 472 5.23 -4.92 -2.08
CA HIS A 472 4.26 -4.08 -2.79
C HIS A 472 3.11 -3.67 -1.87
N SER A 473 2.61 -2.44 -2.02
CA SER A 473 1.48 -1.94 -1.23
C SER A 473 0.15 -2.58 -1.65
N THR A 474 -0.86 -2.49 -0.78
CA THR A 474 -2.23 -2.96 -1.09
C THR A 474 -2.77 -2.27 -2.33
N LEU A 475 -2.48 -0.98 -2.48
CA LEU A 475 -2.84 -0.16 -3.64
C LEU A 475 -2.16 -0.66 -4.92
N THR A 476 -0.86 -0.92 -4.89
CA THR A 476 -0.11 -1.43 -6.06
C THR A 476 -0.60 -2.81 -6.47
N LEU A 477 -0.78 -3.73 -5.51
CA LEU A 477 -1.27 -5.08 -5.80
C LEU A 477 -2.68 -5.07 -6.39
N ALA A 478 -3.59 -4.25 -5.86
CA ALA A 478 -4.95 -4.12 -6.40
C ALA A 478 -4.94 -3.63 -7.85
N GLN A 479 -4.16 -2.57 -8.14
CA GLN A 479 -4.02 -2.04 -9.49
C GLN A 479 -3.42 -3.06 -10.47
N ARG A 480 -2.44 -3.84 -10.01
CA ARG A 480 -1.82 -4.91 -10.79
C ARG A 480 -2.82 -6.02 -11.14
N VAL A 481 -3.62 -6.44 -10.16
CA VAL A 481 -4.63 -7.49 -10.35
C VAL A 481 -5.77 -7.01 -11.26
N LEU A 482 -6.22 -5.76 -11.12
CA LEU A 482 -7.21 -5.16 -12.02
C LEU A 482 -6.70 -5.10 -13.46
N ASP A 483 -5.44 -4.68 -13.65
CA ASP A 483 -4.79 -4.68 -14.95
C ASP A 483 -4.70 -6.09 -15.56
N LEU A 484 -4.27 -7.08 -14.76
CA LEU A 484 -4.21 -8.46 -15.18
C LEU A 484 -5.60 -9.04 -15.52
N LYS A 485 -6.61 -8.74 -14.72
CA LYS A 485 -8.02 -9.12 -14.96
C LYS A 485 -8.56 -8.54 -16.26
N ARG A 486 -8.16 -7.31 -16.62
CA ARG A 486 -8.49 -6.71 -17.91
C ARG A 486 -7.82 -7.46 -19.06
N ARG A 487 -6.52 -7.77 -18.95
CA ARG A 487 -5.75 -8.45 -20.01
C ARG A 487 -6.13 -9.92 -20.18
N LYS A 488 -6.49 -10.60 -19.08
CA LYS A 488 -6.73 -12.05 -19.02
C LYS A 488 -8.07 -12.39 -18.36
N THR A 489 -9.16 -11.79 -18.84
CA THR A 489 -10.50 -11.91 -18.23
C THR A 489 -10.97 -13.36 -18.03
N ALA A 490 -10.58 -14.28 -18.91
CA ALA A 490 -10.91 -15.71 -18.78
C ALA A 490 -10.39 -16.34 -17.49
N LEU A 491 -9.20 -15.95 -17.00
CA LEU A 491 -8.63 -16.46 -15.75
C LEU A 491 -9.41 -16.03 -14.51
N PHE A 492 -10.20 -14.94 -14.61
CA PHE A 492 -10.86 -14.31 -13.47
C PHE A 492 -12.37 -14.59 -13.38
N GLN A 493 -12.95 -15.39 -14.27
CA GLN A 493 -14.41 -15.59 -14.34
C GLN A 493 -15.04 -16.05 -13.02
N ASN A 494 -14.36 -16.94 -12.29
CA ASN A 494 -14.80 -17.47 -10.99
C ASN A 494 -13.91 -17.05 -9.82
N CYS A 495 -13.02 -16.09 -10.06
CA CYS A 495 -12.08 -15.58 -9.07
C CYS A 495 -12.78 -14.58 -8.14
N ARG A 496 -12.40 -14.60 -6.86
CA ARG A 496 -12.72 -13.63 -5.82
C ARG A 496 -11.43 -13.00 -5.33
N ILE A 497 -11.30 -11.70 -5.54
CA ILE A 497 -10.13 -10.93 -5.11
C ILE A 497 -10.35 -10.50 -3.67
N ILE A 498 -9.45 -10.91 -2.78
CA ILE A 498 -9.43 -10.49 -1.38
C ILE A 498 -8.29 -9.49 -1.21
N LEU A 499 -8.60 -8.25 -0.82
CA LEU A 499 -7.55 -7.29 -0.46
C LEU A 499 -7.27 -7.36 1.04
N ALA A 500 -5.98 -7.30 1.40
CA ALA A 500 -5.51 -7.36 2.78
C ALA A 500 -4.37 -6.36 3.01
N GLY A 501 -4.31 -5.79 4.22
CA GLY A 501 -3.32 -4.76 4.59
C GLY A 501 -3.93 -3.35 4.59
N GLY A 502 -3.74 -2.62 5.69
CA GLY A 502 -4.23 -1.23 5.81
C GLY A 502 -5.77 -1.03 5.89
N ILE A 503 -6.56 -2.11 5.89
CA ILE A 503 -8.03 -2.05 6.01
C ILE A 503 -8.43 -2.20 7.47
N PHE A 504 -9.15 -1.23 8.03
CA PHE A 504 -9.50 -1.22 9.46
C PHE A 504 -10.79 -0.47 9.81
N ASN A 505 -11.40 0.25 8.88
CA ASN A 505 -12.61 1.04 9.13
C ASN A 505 -13.50 1.09 7.86
N ARG A 506 -14.66 1.75 7.99
CA ARG A 506 -15.63 1.90 6.91
C ARG A 506 -15.06 2.50 5.63
N GLU A 507 -14.25 3.55 5.75
CA GLU A 507 -13.66 4.26 4.60
C GLU A 507 -12.63 3.39 3.85
N THR A 508 -11.74 2.71 4.57
CA THR A 508 -10.74 1.81 3.98
C THR A 508 -11.37 0.56 3.36
N ALA A 509 -12.45 0.04 3.94
CA ALA A 509 -13.24 -1.03 3.33
C ALA A 509 -13.89 -0.57 2.00
N PHE A 510 -14.46 0.63 1.97
CA PHE A 510 -15.01 1.19 0.74
C PHE A 510 -13.94 1.41 -0.34
N ILE A 511 -12.76 1.92 0.04
CA ILE A 511 -11.62 2.05 -0.88
C ILE A 511 -11.25 0.68 -1.47
N ALA A 512 -11.19 -0.37 -0.65
CA ALA A 512 -10.94 -1.73 -1.14
C ALA A 512 -12.00 -2.21 -2.14
N ALA A 513 -13.29 -1.95 -1.89
CA ALA A 513 -14.38 -2.28 -2.82
C ALA A 513 -14.26 -1.51 -4.14
N MET A 514 -13.88 -0.23 -4.10
CA MET A 514 -13.62 0.57 -5.30
C MET A 514 -12.41 0.03 -6.09
N LEU A 515 -11.40 -0.47 -5.39
CA LEU A 515 -10.22 -1.17 -5.94
C LEU A 515 -10.51 -2.61 -6.42
N GLY A 516 -11.79 -3.03 -6.43
CA GLY A 516 -12.22 -4.30 -7.01
C GLY A 516 -12.12 -5.51 -6.07
N ALA A 517 -12.02 -5.29 -4.76
CA ALA A 517 -12.12 -6.36 -3.77
C ALA A 517 -13.53 -6.97 -3.76
N ASP A 518 -13.62 -8.29 -3.83
CA ASP A 518 -14.85 -9.07 -3.61
C ASP A 518 -15.04 -9.41 -2.13
N ALA A 519 -13.95 -9.39 -1.36
CA ALA A 519 -13.86 -9.64 0.07
C ALA A 519 -12.65 -8.89 0.66
N ILE A 520 -12.60 -8.73 1.98
CA ILE A 520 -11.48 -8.07 2.67
C ILE A 520 -10.94 -8.94 3.80
N GLN A 521 -9.63 -8.93 3.98
CA GLN A 521 -8.96 -9.58 5.11
C GLN A 521 -8.32 -8.54 6.03
N MET A 522 -8.56 -8.69 7.34
CA MET A 522 -8.04 -7.79 8.36
C MET A 522 -7.39 -8.60 9.49
N GLY A 523 -6.24 -8.12 9.96
CA GLY A 523 -5.54 -8.66 11.14
C GLY A 523 -5.60 -7.66 12.30
N THR A 524 -4.84 -6.57 12.18
CA THR A 524 -4.68 -5.54 13.23
C THR A 524 -5.99 -4.92 13.70
N ALA A 525 -7.00 -4.76 12.83
CA ALA A 525 -8.31 -4.26 13.24
C ALA A 525 -9.01 -5.20 14.25
N TYR A 526 -8.86 -6.52 14.11
CA TYR A 526 -9.40 -7.49 15.06
C TYR A 526 -8.69 -7.47 16.42
N LEU A 527 -7.42 -7.04 16.46
CA LEU A 527 -6.68 -6.89 17.71
C LEU A 527 -7.27 -5.78 18.62
N ALA A 528 -8.05 -4.86 18.04
CA ALA A 528 -8.81 -3.83 18.75
C ALA A 528 -10.28 -4.22 19.02
N THR A 529 -10.63 -5.51 18.96
CA THR A 529 -11.97 -5.98 19.32
C THR A 529 -12.08 -6.35 20.78
N ARG A 530 -13.25 -6.24 21.39
CA ARG A 530 -13.43 -6.60 22.81
C ARG A 530 -13.23 -8.10 23.04
N GLU A 531 -13.81 -8.91 22.16
CA GLU A 531 -13.86 -10.36 22.29
C GLU A 531 -12.47 -11.01 22.22
N ILE A 532 -11.48 -10.39 21.57
CA ILE A 532 -10.13 -10.95 21.48
C ILE A 532 -9.43 -11.02 22.85
N VAL A 533 -9.72 -10.06 23.74
CA VAL A 533 -9.19 -10.07 25.11
C VAL A 533 -10.09 -10.92 26.02
N GLU A 534 -11.42 -10.82 25.90
CA GLU A 534 -12.36 -11.60 26.71
C GLU A 534 -12.21 -13.12 26.53
N THR A 535 -11.89 -13.56 25.32
CA THR A 535 -11.63 -14.99 25.02
C THR A 535 -10.21 -15.43 25.36
N GLY A 536 -9.34 -14.50 25.79
CA GLY A 536 -7.94 -14.77 26.09
C GLY A 536 -7.06 -15.01 24.85
N ALA A 537 -7.54 -14.69 23.65
CA ALA A 537 -6.75 -14.76 22.41
C ALA A 537 -5.58 -13.75 22.39
N LEU A 538 -5.74 -12.59 23.05
CA LEU A 538 -4.73 -11.54 23.14
C LEU A 538 -4.65 -10.96 24.56
N THR A 539 -3.45 -10.57 24.98
CA THR A 539 -3.27 -9.79 26.21
C THR A 539 -3.85 -8.38 26.11
N ALA A 540 -4.34 -7.85 27.23
CA ALA A 540 -4.79 -6.46 27.31
C ALA A 540 -3.66 -5.45 27.03
N LEU A 541 -2.41 -5.78 27.39
CA LEU A 541 -1.23 -4.98 27.07
C LEU A 541 -1.08 -4.80 25.56
N TYR A 542 -1.15 -5.88 24.78
CA TYR A 542 -0.99 -5.79 23.33
C TYR A 542 -2.10 -4.93 22.73
N GLN A 543 -3.37 -5.17 23.08
CA GLN A 543 -4.47 -4.33 22.60
C GLN A 543 -4.22 -2.85 22.88
N ARG A 544 -3.82 -2.51 24.12
CA ARG A 544 -3.50 -1.12 24.50
C ARG A 544 -2.37 -0.53 23.66
N MET A 545 -1.31 -1.27 23.38
CA MET A 545 -0.20 -0.79 22.55
C MET A 545 -0.61 -0.44 21.12
N ILE A 546 -1.60 -1.13 20.56
CA ILE A 546 -2.12 -0.81 19.22
C ILE A 546 -2.88 0.52 19.25
N LEU A 547 -3.68 0.74 20.28
CA LEU A 547 -4.50 1.93 20.48
C LEU A 547 -3.66 3.17 20.80
N GLU A 548 -2.57 2.99 21.55
CA GLU A 548 -1.68 4.07 21.99
C GLU A 548 -0.52 4.35 21.02
N SER A 549 -0.35 3.52 19.98
CA SER A 549 0.68 3.76 18.96
C SER A 549 0.39 5.08 18.22
N PRO A 550 1.39 5.90 17.90
CA PRO A 550 1.17 7.03 17.00
C PRO A 550 1.04 6.55 15.54
N PRO A 551 0.42 7.34 14.65
CA PRO A 551 0.51 7.12 13.21
C PRO A 551 1.97 7.00 12.75
N GLY A 552 2.31 5.97 11.96
CA GLY A 552 3.71 5.65 11.62
C GLY A 552 4.48 4.92 12.74
N GLY A 553 3.79 4.49 13.80
CA GLY A 553 4.32 3.78 14.96
C GLY A 553 4.71 2.32 14.71
N THR A 554 4.82 1.91 13.43
CA THR A 554 5.31 0.58 13.03
C THR A 554 6.64 0.69 12.29
N LEU A 555 7.33 -0.44 12.18
CA LEU A 555 8.56 -0.61 11.41
C LEU A 555 8.58 -1.96 10.73
N VAL A 556 9.47 -2.13 9.74
CA VAL A 556 9.71 -3.42 9.07
C VAL A 556 11.15 -3.86 9.30
N SER A 557 11.32 -4.98 10.01
CA SER A 557 12.59 -5.68 10.20
C SER A 557 12.69 -6.90 9.29
N GLY A 558 13.82 -7.61 9.31
CA GLY A 558 14.02 -8.86 8.55
C GLY A 558 14.27 -8.62 7.06
N ARG A 559 14.71 -7.42 6.69
CA ARG A 559 15.03 -7.09 5.29
C ARG A 559 16.32 -7.77 4.85
N GLU A 560 17.30 -7.84 5.74
CA GLU A 560 18.62 -8.43 5.46
C GLU A 560 18.57 -9.96 5.43
N THR A 561 17.61 -10.57 6.13
CA THR A 561 17.36 -12.03 6.08
C THR A 561 16.40 -12.44 4.96
N GLY A 562 15.76 -11.48 4.29
CA GLY A 562 14.70 -11.71 3.30
C GLY A 562 13.31 -12.01 3.89
N LEU A 563 13.21 -12.17 5.21
CA LEU A 563 11.96 -12.46 5.94
C LEU A 563 11.40 -11.18 6.58
N ARG A 564 10.84 -10.31 5.75
CA ARG A 564 10.30 -9.01 6.20
C ARG A 564 9.15 -9.20 7.19
N VAL A 565 9.22 -8.52 8.33
CA VAL A 565 8.18 -8.54 9.37
C VAL A 565 7.82 -7.10 9.79
N ARG A 566 6.55 -6.72 9.67
CA ARG A 566 6.04 -5.46 10.22
C ARG A 566 5.57 -5.63 11.67
N SER A 567 6.00 -4.73 12.54
CA SER A 567 5.64 -4.73 13.98
C SER A 567 5.55 -3.30 14.52
N LEU A 568 4.84 -3.12 15.65
CA LEU A 568 4.93 -1.90 16.44
C LEU A 568 6.38 -1.59 16.81
N ARG A 569 6.72 -0.31 16.93
CA ARG A 569 8.01 0.14 17.44
C ARG A 569 8.11 -0.18 18.93
N THR A 570 8.86 -1.23 19.26
CA THR A 570 9.18 -1.65 20.63
C THR A 570 10.68 -1.79 20.82
N PRO A 571 11.20 -1.85 22.07
CA PRO A 571 12.62 -2.12 22.30
C PRO A 571 13.13 -3.36 21.58
N ARG A 572 12.34 -4.45 21.55
CA ARG A 572 12.68 -5.68 20.81
C ARG A 572 12.82 -5.44 19.31
N ALA A 573 11.83 -4.81 18.69
CA ALA A 573 11.85 -4.53 17.26
C ALA A 573 13.00 -3.58 16.87
N ALA A 574 13.27 -2.57 17.71
CA ALA A 574 14.39 -1.64 17.53
C ALA A 574 15.75 -2.34 17.65
N ALA A 575 15.89 -3.28 18.59
CA ALA A 575 17.11 -4.06 18.76
C ALA A 575 17.38 -4.97 17.55
N VAL A 576 16.34 -5.61 16.99
CA VAL A 576 16.48 -6.41 15.76
C VAL A 576 16.96 -5.54 14.60
N LEU A 577 16.35 -4.37 14.38
CA LEU A 577 16.82 -3.42 13.37
C LEU A 577 18.24 -2.91 13.61
N SER A 578 18.66 -2.76 14.88
CA SER A 578 20.04 -2.39 15.21
C SER A 578 21.02 -3.47 14.77
N LEU A 579 20.70 -4.73 15.04
CA LEU A 579 21.52 -5.86 14.63
C LEU A 579 21.59 -6.01 13.10
N GLU A 580 20.49 -5.76 12.39
CA GLU A 580 20.50 -5.72 10.91
C GLU A 580 21.43 -4.62 10.37
N ARG A 581 21.45 -3.44 11.01
CA ARG A 581 22.38 -2.34 10.64
C ARG A 581 23.84 -2.68 10.92
N GLU A 582 24.13 -3.35 12.04
CA GLU A 582 25.47 -3.86 12.36
C GLU A 582 25.97 -4.89 11.33
N PHE A 583 25.07 -5.77 10.87
CA PHE A 583 25.40 -6.72 9.81
C PHE A 583 25.64 -6.03 8.46
N ALA A 584 24.75 -5.12 8.07
CA ALA A 584 24.84 -4.39 6.80
C ALA A 584 26.09 -3.49 6.69
N THR A 585 26.74 -3.16 7.81
CA THR A 585 28.00 -2.40 7.86
C THR A 585 29.25 -3.29 7.82
N GLY A 586 29.11 -4.62 7.77
CA GLY A 586 30.21 -5.57 7.74
C GLY A 586 30.85 -5.85 9.11
N HIS A 587 30.21 -5.44 10.21
CA HIS A 587 30.72 -5.66 11.58
C HIS A 587 30.37 -7.04 12.17
N GLN A 588 29.67 -7.90 11.42
CA GLN A 588 29.25 -9.23 11.86
C GLN A 588 29.43 -10.25 10.74
N GLU A 589 29.88 -11.47 11.08
CA GLU A 589 29.82 -12.61 10.16
C GLU A 589 28.38 -13.10 10.00
N GLU A 590 28.01 -13.52 8.78
CA GLU A 590 26.63 -13.92 8.45
C GLU A 590 26.08 -15.01 9.38
N HIS A 591 26.88 -16.02 9.72
CA HIS A 591 26.45 -17.08 10.62
C HIS A 591 26.12 -16.56 12.02
N SER A 592 26.98 -15.69 12.58
CA SER A 592 26.75 -15.07 13.89
C SER A 592 25.53 -14.16 13.88
N PHE A 593 25.35 -13.37 12.81
CA PHE A 593 24.19 -12.53 12.61
C PHE A 593 22.89 -13.34 12.60
N ARG A 594 22.81 -14.42 11.82
CA ARG A 594 21.64 -15.29 11.74
C ARG A 594 21.29 -15.90 13.10
N THR A 595 22.28 -16.45 13.81
CA THR A 595 22.08 -17.02 15.15
C THR A 595 21.54 -15.99 16.13
N ARG A 596 22.11 -14.78 16.18
CA ARG A 596 21.64 -13.72 17.09
C ARG A 596 20.22 -13.24 16.74
N ILE A 597 19.88 -13.12 15.45
CA ILE A 597 18.53 -12.78 15.02
C ILE A 597 17.53 -13.86 15.48
N GLU A 598 17.87 -15.13 15.28
CA GLU A 598 17.04 -16.25 15.72
C GLU A 598 16.85 -16.24 17.24
N GLU A 599 17.92 -16.08 18.02
CA GLU A 599 17.84 -15.96 19.49
C GLU A 599 16.98 -14.79 19.95
N MET A 600 17.06 -13.65 19.26
CA MET A 600 16.28 -12.46 19.60
C MET A 600 14.80 -12.59 19.23
N THR A 601 14.48 -13.29 18.15
CA THR A 601 13.11 -13.37 17.62
C THR A 601 12.36 -14.61 18.10
N ALA A 602 13.07 -15.68 18.49
CA ALA A 602 12.49 -16.90 19.03
C ALA A 602 11.59 -16.60 20.25
N GLY A 603 10.33 -17.03 20.17
CA GLY A 603 9.35 -16.84 21.25
C GLY A 603 8.90 -15.39 21.47
N SER A 604 9.47 -14.38 20.80
CA SER A 604 9.15 -12.97 21.02
C SER A 604 7.69 -12.62 20.73
N LEU A 605 7.10 -13.19 19.66
CA LEU A 605 5.68 -13.03 19.38
C LEU A 605 4.82 -13.66 20.47
N PHE A 606 5.20 -14.84 20.97
CA PHE A 606 4.47 -15.52 22.05
C PHE A 606 4.48 -14.69 23.34
N ALA A 607 5.63 -14.09 23.69
CA ALA A 607 5.75 -13.20 24.84
C ALA A 607 4.80 -11.99 24.73
N ALA A 608 4.72 -11.36 23.56
CA ALA A 608 3.79 -10.25 23.32
C ALA A 608 2.31 -10.68 23.42
N VAL A 609 1.97 -11.80 22.78
CA VAL A 609 0.58 -12.27 22.66
C VAL A 609 0.03 -12.85 23.95
N ARG A 610 0.83 -13.65 24.67
CA ARG A 610 0.39 -14.43 25.83
C ARG A 610 0.90 -13.91 27.17
N GLY A 611 1.83 -12.95 27.17
CA GLY A 611 2.43 -12.44 28.41
C GLY A 611 3.15 -13.53 29.19
N MET A 612 3.77 -14.48 28.49
CA MET A 612 4.44 -15.65 29.07
C MET A 612 5.79 -15.87 28.39
N ASP A 613 6.75 -16.39 29.15
CA ASP A 613 8.11 -16.64 28.67
C ASP A 613 8.16 -17.64 27.50
N ARG A 614 7.37 -18.71 27.61
CA ARG A 614 7.24 -19.80 26.64
C ARG A 614 5.93 -20.56 26.91
N PRO A 615 5.45 -21.44 26.00
CA PRO A 615 4.29 -22.27 26.27
C PRO A 615 4.45 -23.06 27.58
N GLY A 616 3.51 -22.88 28.52
CA GLY A 616 3.55 -23.49 29.86
C GLY A 616 4.59 -22.89 30.82
N GLY A 617 5.26 -21.80 30.43
CA GLY A 617 6.24 -21.09 31.25
C GLY A 617 5.63 -20.11 32.25
N ALA A 618 6.49 -19.36 32.94
CA ALA A 618 6.07 -18.34 33.89
C ALA A 618 5.45 -17.11 33.19
N PRO A 619 4.48 -16.42 33.84
CA PRO A 619 3.97 -15.15 33.35
C PRO A 619 5.07 -14.08 33.38
N LEU A 620 5.03 -13.17 32.42
CA LEU A 620 5.90 -12.00 32.33
C LEU A 620 5.14 -10.79 32.85
N ASP A 621 5.84 -9.89 33.55
CA ASP A 621 5.30 -8.56 33.81
C ASP A 621 5.24 -7.72 32.52
N GLU A 622 4.54 -6.59 32.54
CA GLU A 622 4.38 -5.76 31.35
C GLU A 622 5.72 -5.24 30.81
N LYS A 623 6.67 -4.91 31.69
CA LYS A 623 7.99 -4.42 31.29
C LYS A 623 8.76 -5.48 30.50
N ALA A 624 8.81 -6.70 31.01
CA ALA A 624 9.44 -7.82 30.33
C ALA A 624 8.73 -8.15 29.02
N CYS A 625 7.40 -8.05 28.96
CA CYS A 625 6.64 -8.19 27.71
C CYS A 625 7.05 -7.13 26.68
N LEU A 626 7.23 -5.87 27.08
CA LEU A 626 7.64 -4.78 26.19
C LEU A 626 9.08 -4.95 25.68
N GLU A 627 10.00 -5.37 26.55
CA GLU A 627 11.42 -5.55 26.22
C GLU A 627 11.68 -6.81 25.35
N ARG A 628 10.86 -7.85 25.53
CA ARG A 628 11.05 -9.16 24.87
C ARG A 628 10.07 -9.42 23.74
N GLY A 629 8.92 -8.77 23.77
CA GLY A 629 7.80 -9.01 22.89
C GLY A 629 7.96 -8.34 21.52
N GLN A 630 7.62 -9.09 20.47
CA GLN A 630 7.45 -8.54 19.13
C GLN A 630 5.97 -8.43 18.81
N PHE A 631 5.49 -7.19 18.70
CA PHE A 631 4.08 -6.87 18.55
C PHE A 631 3.77 -6.66 17.05
N MET A 632 3.69 -7.77 16.30
CA MET A 632 3.32 -7.80 14.88
C MET A 632 1.98 -7.12 14.59
N SER A 633 2.02 -5.92 14.00
CA SER A 633 0.85 -5.10 13.70
C SER A 633 1.09 -4.30 12.42
N GLY A 634 0.02 -4.07 11.67
CA GLY A 634 0.05 -3.35 10.40
C GLY A 634 0.16 -1.84 10.59
N ALA A 635 0.40 -1.12 9.48
CA ALA A 635 0.57 0.34 9.47
C ALA A 635 -0.68 1.12 9.95
N CYS A 636 -1.85 0.46 10.00
CA CYS A 636 -3.07 1.02 10.59
C CYS A 636 -3.07 1.04 12.12
N ALA A 637 -2.09 0.44 12.79
CA ALA A 637 -1.90 0.63 14.23
C ALA A 637 -1.68 2.11 14.53
N GLY A 638 -2.31 2.60 15.61
CA GLY A 638 -2.34 4.03 15.94
C GLY A 638 -3.33 4.88 15.14
N LEU A 639 -3.96 4.33 14.10
CA LEU A 639 -5.16 4.90 13.47
C LEU A 639 -6.45 4.33 14.07
N ILE A 640 -6.34 3.24 14.82
CA ILE A 640 -7.44 2.63 15.57
C ILE A 640 -7.33 3.13 17.02
N SER A 641 -8.31 3.90 17.47
CA SER A 641 -8.29 4.55 18.79
C SER A 641 -9.35 4.04 19.77
N THR A 642 -10.21 3.12 19.34
CA THR A 642 -11.33 2.62 20.14
C THR A 642 -11.46 1.11 20.05
N VAL A 643 -11.81 0.48 21.17
CA VAL A 643 -12.20 -0.93 21.20
C VAL A 643 -13.65 -1.07 20.77
N LEU A 644 -13.93 -1.93 19.80
CA LEU A 644 -15.27 -2.24 19.31
C LEU A 644 -15.65 -3.69 19.61
N GLU A 645 -16.96 -3.95 19.76
CA GLU A 645 -17.48 -5.31 19.75
C GLU A 645 -17.58 -5.82 18.32
N LEU A 646 -17.27 -7.10 18.08
CA LEU A 646 -17.25 -7.70 16.74
C LEU A 646 -18.52 -7.42 15.91
N PRO A 647 -19.76 -7.57 16.45
CA PRO A 647 -20.97 -7.30 15.67
C PRO A 647 -21.09 -5.83 15.25
N SER A 648 -20.65 -4.90 16.12
CA SER A 648 -20.66 -3.46 15.85
C SER A 648 -19.59 -3.11 14.82
N PHE A 649 -18.37 -3.64 14.99
CA PHE A 649 -17.27 -3.47 14.05
C PHE A 649 -17.65 -3.93 12.63
N HIS A 650 -18.18 -5.16 12.47
CA HIS A 650 -18.60 -5.64 11.16
C HIS A 650 -19.77 -4.84 10.58
N ARG A 651 -20.75 -4.44 11.39
CA ARG A 651 -21.86 -3.61 10.91
C ARG A 651 -21.36 -2.25 10.42
N GLU A 652 -20.45 -1.63 11.16
CA GLU A 652 -19.84 -0.35 10.78
C GLU A 652 -19.03 -0.48 9.49
N LEU A 653 -18.23 -1.54 9.32
CA LEU A 653 -17.50 -1.80 8.07
C LEU A 653 -18.42 -1.97 6.85
N ALA A 654 -19.52 -2.69 7.02
CA ALA A 654 -20.44 -3.02 5.92
C ALA A 654 -21.36 -1.85 5.54
N ALA A 655 -21.89 -1.15 6.54
CA ALA A 655 -23.01 -0.21 6.36
C ALA A 655 -22.92 1.02 7.28
N GLY A 656 -21.76 1.28 7.89
CA GLY A 656 -21.54 2.48 8.67
C GLY A 656 -21.64 3.75 7.81
N PRO A 657 -21.93 4.92 8.42
CA PRO A 657 -21.97 6.19 7.71
C PRO A 657 -20.67 6.43 6.95
N LEU A 658 -20.79 6.85 5.69
CA LEU A 658 -19.65 7.16 4.84
C LEU A 658 -19.94 8.46 4.09
N LEU A 659 -19.09 9.46 4.30
CA LEU A 659 -19.17 10.71 3.56
C LEU A 659 -18.45 10.53 2.23
N LEU A 660 -19.24 10.43 1.16
CA LEU A 660 -18.72 10.41 -0.20
C LEU A 660 -18.72 11.81 -0.81
N HIS A 661 -17.71 12.07 -1.62
CA HIS A 661 -17.58 13.29 -2.39
C HIS A 661 -17.88 13.01 -3.87
N GLN A 662 -18.62 13.91 -4.50
CA GLN A 662 -18.84 13.91 -5.94
C GLN A 662 -17.97 15.02 -6.56
N PRO A 663 -16.74 14.72 -7.00
CA PRO A 663 -15.80 15.74 -7.48
C PRO A 663 -16.17 16.33 -8.85
N PHE A 664 -17.25 15.86 -9.48
CA PHE A 664 -17.68 16.28 -10.82
C PHE A 664 -19.18 16.63 -10.81
N GLU A 665 -19.55 17.85 -11.23
CA GLU A 665 -20.94 18.40 -11.12
C GLU A 665 -21.74 18.43 -12.45
N GLU A 666 -21.32 17.77 -13.52
CA GLU A 666 -22.06 17.84 -14.80
C GLU A 666 -23.26 16.87 -14.92
N PRO A 667 -24.35 17.24 -15.63
CA PRO A 667 -25.59 16.47 -15.66
C PRO A 667 -25.47 15.13 -16.39
N ILE A 668 -26.24 14.14 -15.92
CA ILE A 668 -26.34 12.78 -16.46
C ILE A 668 -26.71 12.80 -17.95
N LYS A 669 -25.75 12.51 -18.85
CA LYS A 669 -26.11 11.89 -20.14
C LYS A 669 -26.48 10.45 -19.84
N ARG A 670 -27.77 10.11 -19.97
CA ARG A 670 -28.27 8.73 -19.88
C ARG A 670 -27.40 7.85 -20.79
N MET A 671 -26.61 6.96 -20.21
CA MET A 671 -26.01 5.87 -20.95
C MET A 671 -27.16 4.98 -21.43
N SER A 672 -27.23 4.72 -22.73
CA SER A 672 -28.07 3.68 -23.29
C SER A 672 -27.66 2.33 -22.70
N GLU A 673 -28.63 1.61 -22.13
CA GLU A 673 -28.44 0.25 -21.60
C GLU A 673 -27.71 -0.65 -22.63
N PRO A 674 -26.77 -1.50 -22.20
CA PRO A 674 -26.25 -2.53 -23.07
C PRO A 674 -27.40 -3.48 -23.44
N THR A 675 -27.78 -3.49 -24.71
CA THR A 675 -28.69 -4.51 -25.26
C THR A 675 -28.11 -5.89 -24.99
N LEU A 676 -28.73 -6.61 -24.05
CA LEU A 676 -28.58 -8.05 -23.88
C LEU A 676 -29.06 -8.72 -25.18
N GLY A 677 -28.13 -8.97 -26.09
CA GLY A 677 -28.36 -9.75 -27.30
C GLY A 677 -28.64 -11.20 -26.93
N ALA A 678 -29.92 -11.55 -26.81
CA ALA A 678 -30.36 -12.94 -26.82
C ALA A 678 -30.08 -13.56 -28.19
N SER A 679 -28.98 -14.29 -28.32
CA SER A 679 -28.74 -15.17 -29.47
C SER A 679 -29.59 -16.44 -29.33
N HIS A 680 -30.83 -16.38 -29.83
CA HIS A 680 -31.55 -17.61 -30.16
C HIS A 680 -30.89 -18.29 -31.38
N PRO A 681 -30.63 -19.61 -31.34
CA PRO A 681 -30.06 -20.31 -32.47
C PRO A 681 -31.10 -20.38 -33.60
N LYS A 682 -30.80 -19.72 -34.73
CA LYS A 682 -31.57 -19.88 -35.97
C LYS A 682 -31.44 -21.34 -36.44
N LYS A 683 -32.59 -22.02 -36.53
CA LYS A 683 -32.77 -23.30 -37.23
C LYS A 683 -32.19 -23.19 -38.65
N MET A 684 -31.27 -24.09 -39.00
CA MET A 684 -30.84 -24.31 -40.38
C MET A 684 -32.03 -24.81 -41.23
N PRO A 685 -32.22 -24.30 -42.47
CA PRO A 685 -33.16 -24.90 -43.40
C PRO A 685 -32.58 -26.17 -44.02
N SER A 686 -33.42 -27.19 -44.05
CA SER A 686 -33.21 -28.47 -44.72
C SER A 686 -33.01 -28.31 -46.23
N HIS A 687 -31.85 -28.73 -46.74
CA HIS A 687 -31.69 -29.06 -48.16
C HIS A 687 -31.90 -30.56 -48.35
N ARG A 688 -32.95 -30.92 -49.09
CA ARG A 688 -33.10 -32.24 -49.73
C ARG A 688 -32.67 -32.13 -51.19
N ILE A 689 -31.70 -32.96 -51.54
CA ILE A 689 -31.60 -33.83 -52.73
C ILE A 689 -31.78 -33.17 -54.11
N ALA A 690 -30.66 -33.09 -54.85
CA ALA A 690 -30.48 -33.76 -56.14
C ALA A 690 -29.02 -34.22 -56.23
#